data_AF-A0A3M2B6N6-F1
#
_entry.id   AF-A0A3M2B6N6-F1
#
_cell.length_a   1.000
_cell.length_b   1.000
_cell.length_c   1.000
_cell.angle_alpha   90.00
_cell.angle_beta   90.00
_cell.angle_gamma   90.00
#
_symmetry.space_group_name_H-M   'P 1'
#
loop_
_entity.id
_entity.type
_entity.pdbx_description
1 polymer ?
#
loop_
_entity_poly.entity_id
_entity_poly.type
_entity_poly.pdbx_seq_one_letter_code
_entity_poly.pdbx_strand_id
1 'polypeptide(L)'
;MIFIVVFLATAGLNAQQFLTVGNASYYQGNCHFLNPGLYNIAGGVWHINRIDLNYDAHFEGTIYLGVHDSNGGDGAAFVMQPVSNGALGGTGGGIGYFGISPSLAVEFDTHNNPSSADPADDHIALMKNGVVDHSAPENIQGPFALPNLENAQNHPFVIDWNATTKVLTVSFKGVQYINYAEDLVANVFGGENHVYWGFTGATGYPEQNVQVLCMFPSITYYTESPALTWTNAGGNSYWSTGANWVGGQPPSVTDEVVFNAATTSDVNINVPVEINSLTALNDYNGAIKLNQQTLALKKLLEIKKASSFNKGTGRVIFKGPVVVNSKAPLNDLEIDTPTGDEITLKDTLKVDGDLTVKSEIGLMTNNGSPVNVKGDVDIQQPVKPASNGIFRMWGSVLQKLKAKGSATVEVEKEGGEVQLNGDVEVKKLDVKKGIISTFKNAIKGPNNTKSEIYIQCLGKIKGRGFMRAYLRAKKCGRLAPGNSPGAMTIDGTLELEPESILEYETTPTNHDTVIVVGNVIIGGSFLEISSTGTPAGDLTIIDNDGTDPVSGTFDGLPEGSQVVISGTIYFISYVGGTGNDVVLSPCPSGNVLYVNAAATGVNNGTSWTDAYTDLQDALNSTCTGITEIWVAAGTYKPTSGTDRSVSFVMKNNLAIYGGFN
;
A
#
# COMPACT_ATOMS: atom_id res chain seq x y z
N MET A 1 9.74 66.01 28.59
CA MET A 1 8.91 64.80 28.83
C MET A 1 9.90 63.64 28.91
N ILE A 2 10.18 63.17 30.12
CA ILE A 2 11.24 62.20 30.43
C ILE A 2 10.67 60.80 30.18
N PHE A 3 11.26 60.05 29.25
CA PHE A 3 10.98 58.62 29.09
C PHE A 3 11.82 57.85 30.11
N ILE A 4 11.15 57.34 31.14
CA ILE A 4 11.71 56.37 32.09
C ILE A 4 11.69 55.01 31.39
N VAL A 5 12.87 54.52 31.00
CA VAL A 5 13.07 53.12 30.60
C VAL A 5 13.22 52.33 31.90
N VAL A 6 12.16 51.61 32.28
CA VAL A 6 12.21 50.62 33.36
C VAL A 6 12.96 49.40 32.81
N PHE A 7 14.21 49.24 33.23
CA PHE A 7 14.88 47.94 33.15
C PHE A 7 14.18 47.00 34.14
N LEU A 8 13.24 46.19 33.67
CA LEU A 8 12.90 44.96 34.39
C LEU A 8 14.09 44.02 34.24
N ALA A 9 14.78 43.77 35.35
CA ALA A 9 15.73 42.68 35.45
C ALA A 9 15.02 41.36 35.14
N THR A 10 15.38 40.72 34.02
CA THR A 10 15.03 39.33 33.72
C THR A 10 15.91 38.41 34.57
N ALA A 11 15.68 38.44 35.89
CA ALA A 11 16.20 37.41 36.78
C ALA A 11 15.24 36.21 36.76
N GLY A 12 15.70 35.11 36.16
CA GLY A 12 15.14 33.78 36.35
C GLY A 12 14.19 33.30 35.25
N LEU A 13 14.72 32.58 34.24
CA LEU A 13 13.94 31.66 33.38
C LEU A 13 14.82 30.69 32.55
N ASN A 14 16.09 30.44 32.91
CA ASN A 14 16.97 29.53 32.14
C ASN A 14 17.09 28.10 32.71
N ALA A 15 16.31 27.74 33.75
CA ALA A 15 16.38 26.42 34.39
C ALA A 15 15.42 25.36 33.77
N GLN A 16 14.92 25.54 32.54
CA GLN A 16 13.84 24.69 32.01
C GLN A 16 14.04 24.26 30.55
N GLN A 17 15.25 23.82 30.19
CA GLN A 17 15.54 23.21 28.87
C GLN A 17 15.97 21.74 28.96
N PHE A 18 16.37 21.27 30.15
CA PHE A 18 16.80 19.90 30.37
C PHE A 18 15.98 19.24 31.49
N LEU A 19 15.65 17.97 31.28
CA LEU A 19 15.07 17.06 32.24
C LEU A 19 16.19 16.22 32.88
N THR A 20 16.28 16.22 34.20
CA THR A 20 17.23 15.40 34.96
C THR A 20 16.58 14.08 35.40
N VAL A 21 17.27 12.97 35.21
CA VAL A 21 16.82 11.60 35.49
C VAL A 21 17.85 10.89 36.38
N GLY A 22 17.38 10.00 37.26
CA GLY A 22 18.25 9.28 38.19
C GLY A 22 18.89 10.21 39.21
N ASN A 23 20.21 10.11 39.37
CA ASN A 23 20.98 10.93 40.30
C ASN A 23 21.46 12.27 39.71
N ALA A 24 21.09 12.58 38.47
CA ALA A 24 21.38 13.87 37.87
C ALA A 24 20.60 14.99 38.57
N SER A 25 21.20 16.18 38.66
CA SER A 25 20.55 17.35 39.25
C SER A 25 21.07 18.65 38.65
N TYR A 26 20.25 19.70 38.70
CA TYR A 26 20.69 21.04 38.32
C TYR A 26 21.85 21.51 39.20
N TYR A 27 22.87 22.14 38.60
CA TYR A 27 23.99 22.72 39.33
C TYR A 27 23.93 24.26 39.33
N GLN A 28 24.38 24.91 38.26
CA GLN A 28 24.35 26.37 38.12
C GLN A 28 24.42 26.79 36.65
N GLY A 29 23.71 27.86 36.29
CA GLY A 29 23.71 28.35 34.89
C GLY A 29 23.23 27.26 33.94
N ASN A 30 24.03 26.94 32.92
CA ASN A 30 23.75 25.86 31.96
C ASN A 30 24.42 24.52 32.37
N CYS A 31 24.79 24.39 33.65
CA CYS A 31 25.48 23.22 34.17
C CYS A 31 24.58 22.31 35.01
N HIS A 32 24.79 21.01 34.88
CA HIS A 32 24.07 19.95 35.58
C HIS A 32 25.06 18.91 36.10
N PHE A 33 24.84 18.42 37.31
CA PHE A 33 25.45 17.18 37.75
C PHE A 33 24.85 16.04 36.94
N LEU A 34 25.69 15.25 36.27
CA LEU A 34 25.30 13.93 35.76
C LEU A 34 25.19 12.97 36.94
N ASN A 35 26.13 13.04 37.89
CA ASN A 35 26.00 12.43 39.20
C ASN A 35 26.88 13.15 40.25
N PRO A 36 26.54 13.05 41.56
CA PRO A 36 27.27 13.68 42.66
C PRO A 36 28.52 12.92 43.17
N GLY A 37 29.01 11.90 42.45
CA GLY A 37 30.20 11.14 42.88
C GLY A 37 30.00 10.24 44.09
N LEU A 38 28.89 9.49 44.13
CA LEU A 38 28.66 8.40 45.11
C LEU A 38 28.88 7.05 44.41
N TYR A 39 28.92 5.95 45.16
CA TYR A 39 29.05 4.62 44.54
C TYR A 39 27.75 4.14 43.89
N ASN A 40 27.88 3.40 42.79
CA ASN A 40 26.82 2.67 42.09
C ASN A 40 25.60 3.55 41.75
N ILE A 41 25.84 4.73 41.18
CA ILE A 41 24.78 5.63 40.72
C ILE A 41 24.92 5.98 39.25
N ALA A 42 23.80 6.32 38.63
CA ALA A 42 23.73 6.83 37.27
C ALA A 42 22.76 8.01 37.21
N GLY A 43 23.02 8.94 36.31
CA GLY A 43 22.10 10.02 36.02
C GLY A 43 22.13 10.42 34.55
N GLY A 44 21.02 11.02 34.12
CA GLY A 44 20.83 11.49 32.75
C GLY A 44 20.32 12.93 32.74
N VAL A 45 20.80 13.73 31.81
CA VAL A 45 20.39 15.11 31.56
C VAL A 45 19.95 15.17 30.10
N TRP A 46 18.64 15.13 29.88
CA TRP A 46 18.03 15.05 28.56
C TRP A 46 17.40 16.37 28.16
N HIS A 47 17.56 16.79 26.91
CA HIS A 47 16.84 17.95 26.42
C HIS A 47 15.32 17.66 26.37
N ILE A 48 14.49 18.65 26.74
CA ILE A 48 13.03 18.44 26.82
C ILE A 48 12.38 18.23 25.45
N ASN A 49 12.94 18.84 24.40
CA ASN A 49 12.48 18.70 23.02
C ASN A 49 13.42 17.77 22.24
N ARG A 50 12.84 16.99 21.33
CA ARG A 50 13.58 16.22 20.32
C ARG A 50 14.20 17.14 19.27
N ILE A 51 15.26 16.66 18.62
CA ILE A 51 15.85 17.25 17.41
C ILE A 51 15.36 16.50 16.17
N ASP A 52 15.22 17.19 15.04
CA ASP A 52 14.98 16.58 13.73
C ASP A 52 16.31 16.42 12.97
N LEU A 53 16.74 15.18 12.77
CA LEU A 53 17.99 14.81 12.09
C LEU A 53 17.98 15.08 10.58
N ASN A 54 16.87 15.59 10.02
CA ASN A 54 16.86 16.14 8.66
C ASN A 54 17.49 17.53 8.56
N TYR A 55 17.85 18.14 9.68
CA TYR A 55 18.53 19.42 9.74
C TYR A 55 19.84 19.32 10.51
N ASP A 56 20.74 20.27 10.24
CA ASP A 56 22.02 20.34 10.93
C ASP A 56 21.81 20.60 12.43
N ALA A 57 22.68 20.00 13.26
CA ALA A 57 22.68 20.20 14.70
C ALA A 57 24.10 20.40 15.23
N HIS A 58 24.27 21.35 16.15
CA HIS A 58 25.54 21.71 16.77
C HIS A 58 25.42 21.71 18.29
N PHE A 59 26.25 20.91 18.96
CA PHE A 59 26.32 20.82 20.42
C PHE A 59 27.73 21.18 20.90
N GLU A 60 27.81 22.13 21.83
CA GLU A 60 29.08 22.61 22.36
C GLU A 60 28.98 22.81 23.87
N GLY A 61 30.03 22.42 24.58
CA GLY A 61 30.08 22.56 26.02
C GLY A 61 31.37 22.00 26.63
N THR A 62 31.33 21.77 27.94
CA THR A 62 32.40 21.12 28.69
C THR A 62 31.88 20.00 29.56
N ILE A 63 32.72 18.98 29.74
CA ILE A 63 32.49 17.92 30.71
C ILE A 63 33.60 17.89 31.77
N TYR A 64 33.20 17.73 33.02
CA TYR A 64 34.08 17.54 34.17
C TYR A 64 33.90 16.12 34.69
N LEU A 65 35.00 15.38 34.85
CA LEU A 65 34.98 13.96 35.21
C LEU A 65 35.64 13.66 36.56
N GLY A 66 35.90 14.67 37.38
CA GLY A 66 36.33 14.50 38.76
C GLY A 66 37.82 14.73 39.02
N VAL A 67 38.28 14.23 40.17
CA VAL A 67 39.65 14.44 40.71
C VAL A 67 40.31 13.15 41.18
N HIS A 68 39.55 12.06 41.29
CA HIS A 68 40.07 10.77 41.73
C HIS A 68 40.53 9.99 40.51
N ASP A 69 41.81 9.65 40.46
CA ASP A 69 42.40 8.87 39.37
C ASP A 69 42.30 7.36 39.71
N SER A 70 42.99 6.90 40.77
CA SER A 70 43.09 5.47 41.10
C SER A 70 41.77 4.78 41.49
N ASN A 71 40.78 5.55 41.97
CA ASN A 71 39.44 5.07 42.34
C ASN A 71 38.38 5.95 41.67
N GLY A 72 38.71 6.54 40.52
CA GLY A 72 37.79 7.27 39.66
C GLY A 72 37.09 6.37 38.67
N GLY A 73 35.89 6.76 38.26
CA GLY A 73 35.10 6.05 37.26
C GLY A 73 33.63 6.46 37.30
N ASP A 74 32.83 6.12 36.30
CA ASP A 74 33.16 5.33 35.09
C ASP A 74 33.02 6.18 33.82
N GLY A 75 33.03 7.50 33.97
CA GLY A 75 32.87 8.43 32.86
C GLY A 75 31.42 8.78 32.51
N ALA A 76 31.26 9.37 31.34
CA ALA A 76 30.00 9.93 30.86
C ALA A 76 29.85 9.80 29.34
N ALA A 77 28.64 9.96 28.81
CA ALA A 77 28.37 9.86 27.39
C ALA A 77 27.41 10.93 26.87
N PHE A 78 27.63 11.45 25.67
CA PHE A 78 26.58 12.11 24.89
C PHE A 78 25.74 11.04 24.21
N VAL A 79 24.41 11.15 24.26
CA VAL A 79 23.51 10.10 23.74
C VAL A 79 22.38 10.69 22.90
N MET A 80 22.14 10.11 21.72
CA MET A 80 20.95 10.34 20.89
C MET A 80 20.10 9.07 20.80
N GLN A 81 18.79 9.18 20.99
CA GLN A 81 17.87 8.03 20.97
C GLN A 81 16.38 8.45 20.83
N PRO A 82 15.53 7.64 20.18
CA PRO A 82 14.10 7.94 19.98
C PRO A 82 13.18 7.42 21.10
N VAL A 83 13.72 6.74 22.13
CA VAL A 83 12.98 6.03 23.18
C VAL A 83 12.22 6.96 24.13
N SER A 84 12.92 7.80 24.91
CA SER A 84 12.30 8.78 25.84
C SER A 84 13.30 9.77 26.44
N ASN A 85 12.91 10.99 26.78
CA ASN A 85 13.74 11.90 27.63
C ASN A 85 13.82 11.47 29.11
N GLY A 86 13.24 10.31 29.45
CA GLY A 86 13.36 9.66 30.76
C GLY A 86 14.31 8.46 30.77
N ALA A 87 15.02 8.19 29.68
CA ALA A 87 15.86 7.01 29.55
C ALA A 87 17.07 7.06 30.49
N LEU A 88 17.39 5.94 31.14
CA LEU A 88 18.57 5.79 31.98
C LEU A 88 19.06 4.35 31.89
N GLY A 89 20.33 4.18 31.57
CA GLY A 89 21.01 2.89 31.47
C GLY A 89 21.70 2.47 32.77
N GLY A 90 22.58 1.47 32.65
CA GLY A 90 23.30 0.88 33.78
C GLY A 90 24.26 1.82 34.52
N THR A 91 24.52 1.50 35.79
CA THR A 91 25.58 2.13 36.62
C THR A 91 26.97 1.56 36.30
N GLY A 92 28.04 2.06 36.93
CA GLY A 92 29.40 1.61 36.66
C GLY A 92 29.80 1.82 35.19
N GLY A 93 30.58 0.89 34.63
CA GLY A 93 30.90 0.78 33.20
C GLY A 93 29.72 0.70 32.23
N GLY A 94 28.48 0.79 32.72
CA GLY A 94 27.32 1.07 31.87
C GLY A 94 27.17 2.53 31.45
N ILE A 95 27.93 3.46 32.06
CA ILE A 95 28.04 4.90 31.74
C ILE A 95 26.67 5.61 31.65
N GLY A 96 25.66 5.04 32.32
CA GLY A 96 24.29 5.54 32.32
C GLY A 96 23.54 5.38 30.98
N TYR A 97 24.11 4.71 29.97
CA TYR A 97 23.43 4.48 28.68
C TYR A 97 23.33 3.00 28.26
N PHE A 98 24.03 2.09 28.95
CA PHE A 98 23.92 0.64 28.70
C PHE A 98 22.45 0.17 28.73
N GLY A 99 22.03 -0.51 27.68
CA GLY A 99 20.66 -1.01 27.48
C GLY A 99 19.68 -0.03 26.82
N ILE A 100 20.05 1.23 26.58
CA ILE A 100 19.21 2.17 25.81
C ILE A 100 19.34 1.83 24.33
N SER A 101 18.29 1.30 23.71
CA SER A 101 18.30 0.86 22.31
C SER A 101 16.98 1.18 21.58
N PRO A 102 17.01 1.68 20.33
CA PRO A 102 18.20 2.08 19.59
C PRO A 102 18.83 3.36 20.17
N SER A 103 20.15 3.49 20.05
CA SER A 103 20.88 4.69 20.50
C SER A 103 22.18 4.88 19.74
N LEU A 104 22.70 6.10 19.75
CA LEU A 104 24.07 6.43 19.40
C LEU A 104 24.71 7.17 20.58
N ALA A 105 25.82 6.67 21.08
CA ALA A 105 26.50 7.20 22.25
C ALA A 105 27.96 7.56 21.91
N VAL A 106 28.40 8.71 22.40
CA VAL A 106 29.81 9.12 22.38
C VAL A 106 30.30 9.04 23.81
N GLU A 107 31.14 8.06 24.11
CA GLU A 107 31.68 7.82 25.44
C GLU A 107 32.88 8.71 25.73
N PHE A 108 32.98 9.15 26.99
CA PHE A 108 34.16 9.72 27.61
C PHE A 108 34.41 8.88 28.86
N ASP A 109 35.04 7.73 28.64
CA ASP A 109 35.24 6.70 29.65
C ASP A 109 36.54 6.96 30.40
N THR A 110 36.47 6.84 31.73
CA THR A 110 37.58 7.08 32.63
C THR A 110 37.98 5.85 33.44
N HIS A 111 37.35 4.71 33.18
CA HIS A 111 37.61 3.51 33.95
C HIS A 111 37.78 2.29 33.05
N ASN A 112 38.95 1.67 33.10
CA ASN A 112 39.21 0.43 32.38
C ASN A 112 38.37 -0.73 32.96
N ASN A 113 37.38 -1.17 32.20
CA ASN A 113 36.67 -2.43 32.38
C ASN A 113 37.20 -3.51 31.39
N PRO A 114 38.13 -4.40 31.81
CA PRO A 114 38.70 -5.40 30.89
C PRO A 114 37.66 -6.36 30.29
N SER A 115 36.52 -6.57 30.96
CA SER A 115 35.41 -7.38 30.45
C SER A 115 34.66 -6.75 29.28
N SER A 116 34.79 -5.43 29.10
CA SER A 116 34.22 -4.65 28.00
C SER A 116 35.26 -4.31 26.92
N ALA A 117 36.45 -4.93 27.00
CA ALA A 117 37.56 -4.72 26.08
C ALA A 117 38.12 -3.29 26.03
N ASP A 118 38.05 -2.57 27.15
CA ASP A 118 38.57 -1.22 27.27
C ASP A 118 40.09 -1.15 27.09
N PRO A 119 40.62 -0.06 26.51
CA PRO A 119 42.03 0.26 26.59
C PRO A 119 42.46 0.54 28.04
N ALA A 120 43.78 0.55 28.26
CA ALA A 120 44.34 0.77 29.58
C ALA A 120 44.24 2.22 30.07
N ASP A 121 44.25 3.17 29.12
CA ASP A 121 44.08 4.60 29.36
C ASP A 121 42.60 4.96 29.13
N ASP A 122 42.13 6.05 29.75
CA ASP A 122 40.85 6.70 29.44
C ASP A 122 40.62 6.79 27.93
N HIS A 123 39.37 6.77 27.49
CA HIS A 123 39.10 6.72 26.06
C HIS A 123 37.82 7.42 25.63
N ILE A 124 37.77 7.68 24.32
CA ILE A 124 36.58 8.12 23.61
C ILE A 124 36.21 7.11 22.53
N ALA A 125 34.94 6.73 22.49
CA ALA A 125 34.40 5.81 21.50
C ALA A 125 33.02 6.25 21.01
N LEU A 126 32.69 5.90 19.77
CA LEU A 126 31.35 5.99 19.22
C LEU A 126 30.71 4.60 19.28
N MET A 127 29.66 4.46 20.08
CA MET A 127 28.95 3.22 20.33
C MET A 127 27.50 3.33 19.84
N LYS A 128 26.86 2.20 19.52
CA LYS A 128 25.42 2.16 19.22
C LYS A 128 24.65 1.15 20.07
N ASN A 129 23.34 1.36 20.15
CA ASN A 129 22.35 0.42 20.72
C ASN A 129 22.57 0.05 22.20
N GLY A 130 23.17 0.94 22.97
CA GLY A 130 23.35 0.75 24.42
C GLY A 130 24.30 -0.40 24.75
N VAL A 131 25.27 -0.68 23.87
CA VAL A 131 26.35 -1.64 24.08
C VAL A 131 27.60 -0.88 24.50
N VAL A 132 28.33 -1.42 25.48
CA VAL A 132 29.59 -0.84 26.02
C VAL A 132 30.82 -1.71 25.73
N ASP A 133 30.65 -2.88 25.12
CA ASP A 133 31.76 -3.78 24.78
C ASP A 133 32.45 -3.33 23.48
N HIS A 134 33.71 -2.91 23.58
CA HIS A 134 34.52 -2.43 22.45
C HIS A 134 34.95 -3.52 21.46
N SER A 135 34.73 -4.79 21.78
CA SER A 135 34.93 -5.91 20.84
C SER A 135 33.68 -6.19 19.99
N ALA A 136 32.53 -5.62 20.34
CA ALA A 136 31.26 -5.81 19.65
C ALA A 136 31.19 -4.98 18.36
N PRO A 137 30.42 -5.42 17.34
CA PRO A 137 30.21 -4.65 16.11
C PRO A 137 29.46 -3.33 16.33
N GLU A 138 28.89 -3.12 17.52
CA GLU A 138 28.29 -1.87 17.96
C GLU A 138 29.32 -0.78 18.31
N ASN A 139 30.59 -1.14 18.49
CA ASN A 139 31.67 -0.17 18.55
C ASN A 139 31.99 0.35 17.14
N ILE A 140 31.48 1.53 16.80
CA ILE A 140 31.56 2.12 15.47
C ILE A 140 32.93 2.73 15.19
N GLN A 141 33.46 3.50 16.15
CA GLN A 141 34.74 4.19 15.98
C GLN A 141 35.42 4.37 17.35
N GLY A 142 36.73 4.17 17.41
CA GLY A 142 37.46 4.07 18.67
C GLY A 142 37.48 2.62 19.19
N PRO A 143 37.81 2.39 20.47
CA PRO A 143 38.14 3.40 21.48
C PRO A 143 39.50 4.07 21.17
N PHE A 144 39.55 5.39 21.26
CA PHE A 144 40.78 6.17 21.14
C PHE A 144 41.29 6.55 22.52
N ALA A 145 42.51 6.13 22.84
CA ALA A 145 43.15 6.45 24.12
C ALA A 145 43.33 7.96 24.29
N LEU A 146 43.07 8.44 25.50
CA LEU A 146 43.16 9.81 25.96
C LEU A 146 44.07 9.87 27.20
N PRO A 147 44.73 11.01 27.44
CA PRO A 147 45.32 11.25 28.76
C PRO A 147 44.24 11.30 29.84
N ASN A 148 44.60 10.89 31.06
CA ASN A 148 43.74 10.95 32.26
C ASN A 148 42.83 12.21 32.28
N LEU A 149 41.53 11.98 32.36
CA LEU A 149 40.44 12.94 32.32
C LEU A 149 40.00 13.41 33.71
N GLU A 150 40.24 12.64 34.77
CA GLU A 150 39.90 12.97 36.17
C GLU A 150 40.95 13.87 36.83
N ASN A 151 41.32 14.92 36.10
CA ASN A 151 42.43 15.82 36.41
C ASN A 151 41.97 17.17 36.99
N ALA A 152 40.75 17.23 37.54
CA ALA A 152 40.13 18.45 38.08
C ALA A 152 39.93 19.59 37.05
N GLN A 153 39.87 19.28 35.75
CA GLN A 153 39.64 20.27 34.69
C GLN A 153 38.34 20.00 33.92
N ASN A 154 37.78 21.07 33.35
CA ASN A 154 36.70 20.98 32.37
C ASN A 154 37.29 20.70 30.99
N HIS A 155 36.79 19.66 30.31
CA HIS A 155 37.22 19.29 28.97
C HIS A 155 36.19 19.74 27.94
N PRO A 156 36.55 20.61 26.98
CA PRO A 156 35.60 21.08 25.97
C PRO A 156 35.33 20.00 24.93
N PHE A 157 34.08 19.95 24.47
CA PHE A 157 33.64 19.11 23.35
C PHE A 157 32.85 19.92 22.33
N VAL A 158 32.89 19.47 21.08
CA VAL A 158 32.03 19.92 19.98
C VAL A 158 31.50 18.67 19.28
N ILE A 159 30.19 18.59 19.08
CA ILE A 159 29.52 17.52 18.34
C ILE A 159 28.67 18.17 17.26
N ASP A 160 28.94 17.82 16.00
CA ASP A 160 28.23 18.37 14.84
C ASP A 160 27.59 17.26 14.02
N TRP A 161 26.31 17.42 13.71
CA TRP A 161 25.58 16.63 12.71
C TRP A 161 25.29 17.49 11.48
N ASN A 162 25.75 17.04 10.32
CA ASN A 162 25.42 17.64 9.04
C ASN A 162 24.41 16.77 8.30
N ALA A 163 23.17 17.23 8.20
CA ALA A 163 22.06 16.46 7.65
C ALA A 163 22.13 16.30 6.12
N THR A 164 22.81 17.22 5.44
CA THR A 164 23.00 17.17 3.98
C THR A 164 24.01 16.10 3.58
N THR A 165 25.15 16.07 4.27
CA THR A 165 26.25 15.12 3.99
C THR A 165 26.13 13.82 4.77
N LYS A 166 25.21 13.75 5.76
CA LYS A 166 25.01 12.63 6.67
C LYS A 166 26.27 12.31 7.48
N VAL A 167 26.93 13.34 8.01
CA VAL A 167 28.19 13.21 8.77
C VAL A 167 28.00 13.69 10.20
N LEU A 168 28.34 12.83 11.17
CA LEU A 168 28.52 13.19 12.58
C LEU A 168 30.01 13.35 12.88
N THR A 169 30.41 14.48 13.44
CA THR A 169 31.78 14.69 13.94
C THR A 169 31.80 14.95 15.44
N VAL A 170 32.86 14.49 16.11
CA VAL A 170 33.11 14.79 17.52
C VAL A 170 34.54 15.27 17.67
N SER A 171 34.67 16.49 18.20
CA SER A 171 35.93 17.05 18.65
C SER A 171 35.96 17.13 20.18
N PHE A 172 37.06 16.68 20.77
CA PHE A 172 37.29 16.73 22.21
C PHE A 172 38.63 17.39 22.47
N LYS A 173 38.66 18.39 23.36
CA LYS A 173 39.85 19.22 23.65
C LYS A 173 40.49 19.83 22.39
N GLY A 174 39.66 20.16 21.39
CA GLY A 174 40.08 20.75 20.12
C GLY A 174 40.61 19.75 19.07
N VAL A 175 40.58 18.44 19.36
CA VAL A 175 41.00 17.38 18.44
C VAL A 175 39.77 16.58 17.98
N GLN A 176 39.62 16.39 16.66
CA GLN A 176 38.55 15.56 16.10
C GLN A 176 38.89 14.06 16.25
N TYR A 177 38.07 13.32 17.00
CA TYR A 177 38.23 11.88 17.20
C TYR A 177 37.28 11.06 16.35
N ILE A 178 36.04 11.54 16.16
CA ILE A 178 34.99 10.84 15.41
C ILE A 178 34.65 11.63 14.15
N ASN A 179 34.52 10.92 13.04
CA ASN A 179 34.06 11.43 11.75
C ASN A 179 33.29 10.30 11.05
N TYR A 180 32.00 10.21 11.35
CA TYR A 180 31.16 9.10 10.97
C TYR A 180 30.16 9.53 9.90
N ALA A 181 30.36 9.03 8.67
CA ALA A 181 29.49 9.29 7.53
C ALA A 181 28.46 8.17 7.39
N GLU A 182 27.25 8.39 7.89
CA GLU A 182 26.17 7.42 7.89
C GLU A 182 24.79 8.09 7.95
N ASP A 183 23.79 7.51 7.30
CA ASP A 183 22.39 7.88 7.48
C ASP A 183 21.87 7.36 8.83
N LEU A 184 22.03 8.17 9.88
CA LEU A 184 21.60 7.82 11.24
C LEU A 184 20.11 7.48 11.32
N VAL A 185 19.27 8.16 10.52
CA VAL A 185 17.83 7.94 10.50
C VAL A 185 17.52 6.53 10.01
N ALA A 186 18.05 6.16 8.85
CA ALA A 186 17.81 4.84 8.27
C ALA A 186 18.51 3.71 9.04
N ASN A 187 19.78 3.91 9.40
CA ASN A 187 20.68 2.82 9.76
C ASN A 187 20.93 2.68 11.27
N VAL A 188 20.57 3.68 12.07
CA VAL A 188 20.65 3.62 13.55
C VAL A 188 19.26 3.66 14.18
N PHE A 189 18.40 4.58 13.73
CA PHE A 189 17.10 4.83 14.37
C PHE A 189 15.90 4.21 13.63
N GLY A 190 16.12 3.34 12.64
CA GLY A 190 15.07 2.53 12.01
C GLY A 190 14.00 3.35 11.28
N GLY A 191 14.37 4.51 10.74
CA GLY A 191 13.49 5.45 10.05
C GLY A 191 12.97 6.60 10.92
N GLU A 192 13.23 6.60 12.24
CA GLU A 192 12.85 7.72 13.11
C GLU A 192 13.84 8.87 12.98
N ASN A 193 13.37 10.02 12.50
CA ASN A 193 14.18 11.21 12.29
C ASN A 193 14.15 12.17 13.49
N HIS A 194 13.25 11.96 14.46
CA HIS A 194 13.17 12.79 15.67
C HIS A 194 13.71 12.02 16.89
N VAL A 195 14.82 12.50 17.45
CA VAL A 195 15.49 11.84 18.57
C VAL A 195 15.60 12.77 19.78
N TYR A 196 15.49 12.18 20.97
CA TYR A 196 15.96 12.83 22.18
C TYR A 196 17.48 12.84 22.17
N TRP A 197 18.06 13.89 22.77
CA TRP A 197 19.50 14.02 22.95
C TRP A 197 19.79 14.49 24.37
N GLY A 198 20.95 14.12 24.88
CA GLY A 198 21.35 14.45 26.24
C GLY A 198 22.70 13.86 26.60
N PHE A 199 23.00 13.87 27.89
CA PHE A 199 24.18 13.24 28.44
C PHE A 199 23.81 12.32 29.59
N THR A 200 24.53 11.21 29.70
CA THR A 200 24.45 10.29 30.84
C THR A 200 25.80 10.21 31.52
N GLY A 201 25.81 9.81 32.79
CA GLY A 201 27.04 9.57 33.52
C GLY A 201 26.79 8.59 34.66
N ALA A 202 27.79 7.78 34.98
CA ALA A 202 27.68 6.76 36.01
C ALA A 202 28.98 6.58 36.79
N THR A 203 28.83 5.90 37.93
CA THR A 203 29.87 5.54 38.89
C THR A 203 29.61 4.12 39.38
N GLY A 204 30.66 3.40 39.70
CA GLY A 204 30.66 1.99 40.12
C GLY A 204 30.99 1.81 41.59
N TYR A 205 31.73 0.73 41.88
CA TYR A 205 32.29 0.48 43.20
C TYR A 205 33.60 -0.31 43.06
N PRO A 206 34.71 0.17 43.62
CA PRO A 206 34.87 1.35 44.49
C PRO A 206 35.09 2.69 43.75
N GLU A 207 34.71 2.79 42.47
CA GLU A 207 34.94 3.96 41.63
C GLU A 207 33.94 5.09 41.92
N GLN A 208 34.44 6.31 42.10
CA GLN A 208 33.59 7.49 42.27
C GLN A 208 34.25 8.74 41.69
N ASN A 209 33.48 9.53 40.95
CA ASN A 209 33.83 10.90 40.63
C ASN A 209 32.58 11.75 40.43
N VAL A 210 32.64 13.01 40.86
CA VAL A 210 31.60 13.98 40.51
C VAL A 210 31.69 14.25 39.02
N GLN A 211 30.58 14.10 38.32
CA GLN A 211 30.51 14.34 36.88
C GLN A 211 29.58 15.52 36.60
N VAL A 212 30.08 16.51 35.87
CA VAL A 212 29.34 17.75 35.56
C VAL A 212 29.35 18.01 34.07
N LEU A 213 28.17 18.24 33.50
CA LEU A 213 27.97 18.76 32.16
C LEU A 213 27.72 20.27 32.23
N CYS A 214 28.37 21.06 31.39
CA CYS A 214 28.02 22.46 31.16
C CYS A 214 27.84 22.73 29.66
N MET A 215 26.66 23.19 29.25
CA MET A 215 26.38 23.53 27.85
C MET A 215 26.63 25.00 27.55
N PHE A 216 27.22 25.31 26.38
CA PHE A 216 27.38 26.69 25.91
C PHE A 216 26.10 27.20 25.21
N PRO A 217 25.85 28.52 25.18
CA PRO A 217 24.64 29.09 24.59
C PRO A 217 24.60 29.03 23.04
N SER A 218 25.67 28.57 22.38
CA SER A 218 25.83 28.44 20.92
C SER A 218 25.06 27.28 20.27
N ILE A 219 24.27 26.53 21.03
CA ILE A 219 23.55 25.34 20.51
C ILE A 219 22.60 25.76 19.39
N THR A 220 22.82 25.24 18.18
CA THR A 220 21.95 25.49 17.02
C THR A 220 21.37 24.17 16.57
N TYR A 221 20.05 24.03 16.66
CA TYR A 221 19.33 22.80 16.35
C TYR A 221 17.88 23.14 16.02
N TYR A 222 17.24 22.29 15.22
CA TYR A 222 15.83 22.40 14.91
C TYR A 222 15.04 21.52 15.87
N THR A 223 14.28 22.13 16.78
CA THR A 223 13.38 21.42 17.69
C THR A 223 12.07 21.08 17.02
N GLU A 224 11.46 19.96 17.39
CA GLU A 224 10.02 19.80 17.21
C GLU A 224 9.27 20.96 17.89
N SER A 225 8.32 21.57 17.18
CA SER A 225 7.33 22.46 17.81
C SER A 225 6.48 21.61 18.75
N PRO A 226 6.30 21.97 20.03
CA PRO A 226 5.44 21.22 20.92
C PRO A 226 4.03 21.16 20.33
N ALA A 227 3.42 19.98 20.35
CA ALA A 227 2.10 19.80 19.74
C ALA A 227 1.07 20.77 20.34
N LEU A 228 0.41 21.55 19.48
CA LEU A 228 -0.64 22.48 19.86
C LEU A 228 -1.88 21.71 20.27
N THR A 229 -2.32 21.93 21.51
CA THR A 229 -3.48 21.24 22.08
C THR A 229 -4.73 22.12 22.01
N TRP A 230 -5.85 21.53 21.60
CA TRP A 230 -7.16 22.19 21.59
C TRP A 230 -7.72 22.34 23.02
N THR A 231 -8.13 23.55 23.40
CA THR A 231 -8.67 23.86 24.74
C THR A 231 -10.10 24.38 24.71
N ASN A 232 -10.53 24.99 23.60
CA ASN A 232 -11.83 25.68 23.47
C ASN A 232 -12.02 26.85 24.48
N ALA A 233 -10.95 27.49 24.94
CA ALA A 233 -11.01 28.54 25.96
C ALA A 233 -11.50 29.92 25.43
N GLY A 234 -11.58 30.12 24.13
CA GLY A 234 -11.93 31.38 23.45
C GLY A 234 -13.43 31.69 23.36
N GLY A 235 -14.30 30.92 24.02
CA GLY A 235 -15.74 31.18 24.11
C GLY A 235 -16.55 30.84 22.84
N ASN A 236 -15.92 30.23 21.83
CA ASN A 236 -16.56 29.67 20.64
C ASN A 236 -15.78 28.43 20.20
N SER A 237 -16.36 27.59 19.33
CA SER A 237 -15.72 26.35 18.87
C SER A 237 -14.97 26.47 17.53
N TYR A 238 -14.54 27.67 17.12
CA TYR A 238 -13.90 27.85 15.81
C TYR A 238 -12.39 27.57 15.86
N TRP A 239 -11.90 26.81 14.88
CA TRP A 239 -10.46 26.54 14.68
C TRP A 239 -9.65 27.83 14.60
N SER A 240 -10.17 28.82 13.87
CA SER A 240 -9.50 30.11 13.63
C SER A 240 -9.42 31.05 14.85
N THR A 241 -10.10 30.74 15.96
CA THR A 241 -10.00 31.56 17.18
C THR A 241 -8.77 31.14 17.97
N GLY A 242 -7.72 31.97 17.97
CA GLY A 242 -6.44 31.65 18.61
C GLY A 242 -6.55 31.30 20.09
N ALA A 243 -7.45 31.95 20.83
CA ALA A 243 -7.70 31.67 22.24
C ALA A 243 -8.22 30.23 22.52
N ASN A 244 -8.63 29.47 21.51
CA ASN A 244 -9.01 28.07 21.66
C ASN A 244 -7.84 27.08 21.64
N TRP A 245 -6.61 27.57 21.44
CA TRP A 245 -5.40 26.77 21.35
C TRP A 245 -4.45 27.12 22.49
N VAL A 246 -3.72 26.11 22.98
CA VAL A 246 -2.54 26.36 23.82
C VAL A 246 -1.59 27.28 23.05
N GLY A 247 -1.12 28.36 23.68
CA GLY A 247 -0.30 29.40 23.03
C GLY A 247 -1.10 30.57 22.43
N GLY A 248 -2.44 30.48 22.40
CA GLY A 248 -3.31 31.60 22.04
C GLY A 248 -3.32 31.96 20.54
N GLN A 249 -2.79 31.09 19.68
CA GLN A 249 -2.76 31.27 18.22
C GLN A 249 -3.27 30.00 17.51
N PRO A 250 -3.97 30.12 16.37
CA PRO A 250 -4.37 28.97 15.58
C PRO A 250 -3.15 28.22 14.99
N PRO A 251 -3.22 26.88 14.83
CA PRO A 251 -2.15 26.10 14.22
C PRO A 251 -1.84 26.53 12.78
N SER A 252 -0.56 26.43 12.45
CA SER A 252 0.06 26.73 11.17
C SER A 252 0.60 25.46 10.48
N VAL A 253 1.18 25.62 9.28
CA VAL A 253 1.59 24.51 8.40
C VAL A 253 2.67 23.59 8.97
N THR A 254 3.43 24.04 9.97
CA THR A 254 4.47 23.24 10.64
C THR A 254 3.98 22.60 11.93
N ASP A 255 2.79 22.95 12.39
CA ASP A 255 2.33 22.57 13.71
C ASP A 255 1.73 21.16 13.71
N GLU A 256 2.01 20.46 14.79
CA GLU A 256 1.35 19.21 15.14
C GLU A 256 0.21 19.50 16.08
N VAL A 257 -0.96 18.95 15.79
CA VAL A 257 -2.18 19.24 16.52
C VAL A 257 -2.65 18.01 17.28
N VAL A 258 -2.93 18.16 18.58
CA VAL A 258 -3.42 17.09 19.44
C VAL A 258 -4.78 17.44 20.04
N PHE A 259 -5.72 16.51 19.92
CA PHE A 259 -6.99 16.49 20.64
C PHE A 259 -6.96 15.35 21.67
N ASN A 260 -7.13 15.69 22.94
CA ASN A 260 -7.04 14.78 24.08
C ASN A 260 -8.09 15.14 25.16
N ALA A 261 -8.01 14.55 26.35
CA ALA A 261 -8.93 14.83 27.46
C ALA A 261 -8.89 16.27 28.02
N ALA A 262 -8.03 17.17 27.52
CA ALA A 262 -8.00 18.57 27.97
C ALA A 262 -9.34 19.30 27.77
N THR A 263 -10.14 18.86 26.79
CA THR A 263 -11.50 19.35 26.59
C THR A 263 -12.37 18.27 25.94
N THR A 264 -13.68 18.35 26.16
CA THR A 264 -14.68 17.53 25.46
C THR A 264 -15.44 18.32 24.41
N SER A 265 -15.05 19.57 24.18
CA SER A 265 -15.77 20.49 23.30
C SER A 265 -15.44 20.21 21.83
N ASP A 266 -16.46 20.29 20.98
CA ASP A 266 -16.28 20.20 19.53
C ASP A 266 -15.33 21.27 19.00
N VAL A 267 -14.65 20.97 17.90
CA VAL A 267 -13.95 21.95 17.08
C VAL A 267 -14.64 22.05 15.72
N ASN A 268 -14.85 23.27 15.25
CA ASN A 268 -15.37 23.60 13.94
C ASN A 268 -14.23 24.15 13.09
N ILE A 269 -13.75 23.37 12.13
CA ILE A 269 -12.88 23.86 11.06
C ILE A 269 -13.76 24.77 10.19
N ASN A 270 -13.59 26.08 10.39
CA ASN A 270 -14.41 27.12 9.78
C ASN A 270 -13.68 27.89 8.65
N VAL A 271 -12.42 27.54 8.39
CA VAL A 271 -11.58 28.03 7.30
C VAL A 271 -10.80 26.83 6.74
N PRO A 272 -10.26 26.88 5.50
CA PRO A 272 -9.31 25.89 5.04
C PRO A 272 -8.08 25.88 5.95
N VAL A 273 -7.59 24.70 6.31
CA VAL A 273 -6.44 24.53 7.20
C VAL A 273 -5.39 23.66 6.54
N GLU A 274 -4.13 24.01 6.75
CA GLU A 274 -2.97 23.19 6.41
C GLU A 274 -2.07 23.13 7.63
N ILE A 275 -1.78 21.92 8.08
CA ILE A 275 -0.97 21.63 9.28
C ILE A 275 -0.06 20.43 9.01
N ASN A 276 0.90 20.21 9.90
CA ASN A 276 1.85 19.12 9.76
C ASN A 276 1.18 17.76 10.11
N SER A 277 0.60 17.69 11.31
CA SER A 277 0.06 16.47 11.90
C SER A 277 -1.26 16.73 12.62
N LEU A 278 -2.20 15.77 12.60
CA LEU A 278 -3.40 15.78 13.44
C LEU A 278 -3.55 14.45 14.16
N THR A 279 -3.63 14.51 15.48
CA THR A 279 -3.84 13.37 16.37
C THR A 279 -5.06 13.60 17.24
N ALA A 280 -6.08 12.74 17.12
CA ALA A 280 -7.20 12.66 18.03
C ALA A 280 -7.12 11.37 18.86
N LEU A 281 -6.80 11.53 20.14
CA LEU A 281 -6.62 10.42 21.08
C LEU A 281 -7.97 9.80 21.50
N ASN A 282 -7.92 8.61 22.09
CA ASN A 282 -9.12 7.86 22.49
C ASN A 282 -9.97 8.57 23.56
N ASP A 283 -9.33 9.42 24.36
CA ASP A 283 -9.90 10.14 25.49
C ASP A 283 -10.55 11.47 25.09
N TYR A 284 -10.36 11.92 23.84
CA TYR A 284 -11.06 13.08 23.31
C TYR A 284 -12.53 12.73 22.99
N ASN A 285 -13.45 13.49 23.59
CA ASN A 285 -14.89 13.24 23.49
C ASN A 285 -15.66 14.24 22.62
N GLY A 286 -15.01 15.32 22.17
CA GLY A 286 -15.59 16.24 21.20
C GLY A 286 -15.52 15.69 19.77
N ALA A 287 -16.19 16.37 18.84
CA ALA A 287 -16.12 16.11 17.42
C ALA A 287 -15.27 17.15 16.68
N ILE A 288 -14.39 16.69 15.80
CA ILE A 288 -13.67 17.50 14.83
C ILE A 288 -14.56 17.66 13.60
N LYS A 289 -15.16 18.83 13.42
CA LYS A 289 -16.12 19.12 12.36
C LYS A 289 -15.46 19.85 11.19
N LEU A 290 -15.30 19.14 10.07
CA LEU A 290 -14.78 19.70 8.81
C LEU A 290 -15.78 20.60 8.08
N ASN A 291 -17.08 20.37 8.27
CA ASN A 291 -18.16 21.11 7.60
C ASN A 291 -18.01 21.07 6.07
N GLN A 292 -17.68 22.18 5.41
CA GLN A 292 -17.39 22.29 3.96
C GLN A 292 -15.92 22.67 3.68
N GLN A 293 -15.08 22.63 4.71
CA GLN A 293 -13.71 23.11 4.63
C GLN A 293 -12.74 22.00 4.24
N THR A 294 -11.52 22.43 3.92
CA THR A 294 -10.40 21.54 3.58
C THR A 294 -9.45 21.42 4.77
N LEU A 295 -9.01 20.19 5.07
CA LEU A 295 -7.90 19.89 5.98
C LEU A 295 -6.75 19.27 5.19
N ALA A 296 -5.66 20.00 5.05
CA ALA A 296 -4.44 19.52 4.43
C ALA A 296 -3.41 19.08 5.50
N LEU A 297 -2.79 17.91 5.29
CA LEU A 297 -1.84 17.29 6.22
C LEU A 297 -0.53 16.94 5.50
N LYS A 298 0.60 17.05 6.20
CA LYS A 298 1.93 16.76 5.63
C LYS A 298 2.59 15.50 6.18
N LYS A 299 2.30 15.09 7.41
CA LYS A 299 3.00 13.98 8.09
C LYS A 299 2.09 12.92 8.72
N LEU A 300 1.07 13.31 9.48
CA LEU A 300 0.27 12.33 10.25
C LEU A 300 -1.22 12.66 10.27
N LEU A 301 -2.03 11.63 10.03
CA LEU A 301 -3.43 11.60 10.40
C LEU A 301 -3.68 10.43 11.34
N GLU A 302 -3.91 10.72 12.62
CA GLU A 302 -4.26 9.71 13.61
C GLU A 302 -5.61 10.02 14.27
N ILE A 303 -6.59 9.14 14.08
CA ILE A 303 -7.92 9.24 14.71
C ILE A 303 -8.20 7.94 15.43
N LYS A 304 -7.97 7.92 16.75
CA LYS A 304 -8.11 6.70 17.56
C LYS A 304 -9.57 6.31 17.85
N LYS A 305 -10.49 7.28 17.81
CA LYS A 305 -11.93 7.12 18.08
C LYS A 305 -12.78 7.60 16.90
N ALA A 306 -13.53 6.72 16.25
CA ALA A 306 -14.26 7.06 15.03
C ALA A 306 -15.26 8.24 15.20
N SER A 307 -15.90 8.35 16.36
CA SER A 307 -16.88 9.40 16.64
C SER A 307 -16.27 10.78 16.84
N SER A 308 -14.95 10.89 17.06
CA SER A 308 -14.30 12.17 17.30
C SER A 308 -14.02 12.95 16.02
N PHE A 309 -14.33 12.40 14.85
CA PHE A 309 -14.12 13.06 13.57
C PHE A 309 -15.43 13.07 12.78
N ASN A 310 -16.06 14.23 12.74
CA ASN A 310 -17.25 14.48 11.95
C ASN A 310 -16.89 15.21 10.67
N LYS A 311 -16.78 14.42 9.61
CA LYS A 311 -16.38 14.87 8.29
C LYS A 311 -17.30 15.89 7.61
N GLY A 312 -18.57 16.00 8.00
CA GLY A 312 -19.54 16.80 7.25
C GLY A 312 -19.48 16.50 5.74
N THR A 313 -19.37 17.55 4.94
CA THR A 313 -19.12 17.50 3.48
C THR A 313 -17.72 18.08 3.13
N GLY A 314 -16.76 18.01 4.07
CA GLY A 314 -15.44 18.61 3.90
C GLY A 314 -14.43 17.61 3.33
N ARG A 315 -13.29 18.11 2.85
CA ARG A 315 -12.28 17.30 2.15
C ARG A 315 -10.98 17.24 2.95
N VAL A 316 -10.35 16.08 2.96
CA VAL A 316 -8.98 15.90 3.48
C VAL A 316 -8.00 15.85 2.30
N ILE A 317 -6.87 16.54 2.41
CA ILE A 317 -5.79 16.53 1.41
C ILE A 317 -4.50 16.06 2.07
N PHE A 318 -3.83 15.07 1.47
CA PHE A 318 -2.46 14.73 1.85
C PHE A 318 -1.48 15.46 0.93
N LYS A 319 -0.55 16.21 1.52
CA LYS A 319 0.41 17.10 0.83
C LYS A 319 1.89 16.74 1.03
N GLY A 320 2.18 15.65 1.74
CA GLY A 320 3.52 15.15 1.96
C GLY A 320 3.50 13.64 2.24
N PRO A 321 4.59 13.04 2.73
CA PRO A 321 4.58 11.65 3.18
C PRO A 321 3.70 11.55 4.44
N VAL A 322 2.51 10.95 4.32
CA VAL A 322 1.55 10.87 5.43
C VAL A 322 1.43 9.44 5.95
N VAL A 323 1.61 9.28 7.26
CA VAL A 323 1.19 8.10 7.99
C VAL A 323 -0.29 8.26 8.38
N VAL A 324 -1.11 7.25 8.08
CA VAL A 324 -2.54 7.26 8.36
C VAL A 324 -2.91 6.12 9.30
N ASN A 325 -3.48 6.49 10.43
CA ASN A 325 -4.04 5.59 11.43
C ASN A 325 -5.41 6.12 11.91
N SER A 326 -6.40 6.05 11.03
CA SER A 326 -7.73 6.60 11.28
C SER A 326 -8.78 5.51 11.39
N LYS A 327 -9.46 5.43 12.54
CA LYS A 327 -10.69 4.64 12.68
C LYS A 327 -11.93 5.33 12.10
N ALA A 328 -11.85 6.65 11.88
CA ALA A 328 -12.95 7.42 11.31
C ALA A 328 -12.89 7.39 9.77
N PRO A 329 -14.05 7.25 9.09
CA PRO A 329 -14.11 7.42 7.65
C PRO A 329 -13.94 8.91 7.27
N LEU A 330 -13.26 9.16 6.17
CA LEU A 330 -13.17 10.47 5.52
C LEU A 330 -14.41 10.71 4.65
N ASN A 331 -14.72 11.96 4.32
CA ASN A 331 -15.76 12.25 3.31
C ASN A 331 -15.09 12.15 1.94
N ASP A 332 -14.36 13.17 1.53
CA ASP A 332 -13.53 13.12 0.33
C ASP A 332 -12.05 13.10 0.72
N LEU A 333 -11.25 12.37 -0.06
CA LEU A 333 -9.81 12.29 0.08
C LEU A 333 -9.14 12.71 -1.23
N GLU A 334 -8.24 13.67 -1.13
CA GLU A 334 -7.33 14.05 -2.20
C GLU A 334 -5.88 13.75 -1.79
N ILE A 335 -5.11 13.11 -2.67
CA ILE A 335 -3.68 12.88 -2.47
C ILE A 335 -2.94 13.73 -3.51
N ASP A 336 -2.27 14.76 -3.02
CA ASP A 336 -1.58 15.80 -3.78
C ASP A 336 -0.21 16.08 -3.16
N THR A 337 0.66 15.08 -3.21
CA THR A 337 2.01 15.10 -2.63
C THR A 337 3.06 15.35 -3.71
N PRO A 338 4.27 15.80 -3.34
CA PRO A 338 5.45 15.66 -4.20
C PRO A 338 5.58 14.25 -4.80
N THR A 339 6.10 14.17 -6.03
CA THR A 339 6.31 12.90 -6.73
C THR A 339 7.31 12.03 -5.99
N GLY A 340 6.94 10.77 -5.73
CA GLY A 340 7.77 9.82 -5.00
C GLY A 340 7.53 9.79 -3.50
N ASP A 341 6.73 10.70 -2.95
CA ASP A 341 6.30 10.61 -1.55
C ASP A 341 5.46 9.37 -1.30
N GLU A 342 5.50 8.90 -0.06
CA GLU A 342 4.80 7.69 0.36
C GLU A 342 3.67 7.97 1.34
N ILE A 343 2.51 7.37 1.08
CA ILE A 343 1.41 7.31 2.04
C ILE A 343 1.46 5.94 2.73
N THR A 344 1.60 5.95 4.06
CA THR A 344 1.69 4.73 4.87
C THR A 344 0.39 4.49 5.61
N LEU A 345 -0.33 3.42 5.29
CA LEU A 345 -1.55 3.03 6.00
C LEU A 345 -1.22 2.03 7.12
N LYS A 346 -1.56 2.38 8.36
CA LYS A 346 -1.43 1.47 9.53
C LYS A 346 -2.62 0.51 9.67
N ASP A 347 -3.76 0.86 9.09
CA ASP A 347 -5.00 0.05 9.02
C ASP A 347 -5.81 0.45 7.78
N THR A 348 -6.95 -0.19 7.54
CA THR A 348 -7.89 0.11 6.47
C THR A 348 -8.39 1.56 6.55
N LEU A 349 -8.08 2.35 5.52
CA LEU A 349 -8.61 3.71 5.38
C LEU A 349 -10.00 3.66 4.72
N LYS A 350 -10.99 4.33 5.30
CA LYS A 350 -12.34 4.43 4.75
C LYS A 350 -12.59 5.83 4.20
N VAL A 351 -13.12 5.92 2.98
CA VAL A 351 -13.52 7.15 2.30
C VAL A 351 -14.98 6.96 1.87
N ASP A 352 -15.90 7.74 2.44
CA ASP A 352 -17.33 7.60 2.16
C ASP A 352 -17.80 8.37 0.91
N GLY A 353 -17.03 9.37 0.49
CA GLY A 353 -17.17 10.12 -0.76
C GLY A 353 -16.04 9.75 -1.71
N ASP A 354 -15.52 10.75 -2.42
CA ASP A 354 -14.64 10.53 -3.57
C ASP A 354 -13.16 10.43 -3.17
N LEU A 355 -12.42 9.64 -3.94
CA LEU A 355 -10.96 9.56 -3.88
C LEU A 355 -10.36 10.16 -5.16
N THR A 356 -9.51 11.17 -5.01
CA THR A 356 -8.68 11.70 -6.10
C THR A 356 -7.20 11.56 -5.78
N VAL A 357 -6.40 10.99 -6.69
CA VAL A 357 -4.94 10.91 -6.59
C VAL A 357 -4.33 11.70 -7.73
N LYS A 358 -3.71 12.84 -7.43
CA LYS A 358 -3.17 13.80 -8.41
C LYS A 358 -1.69 13.65 -8.70
N SER A 359 -0.97 12.95 -7.83
CA SER A 359 0.49 12.84 -7.83
C SER A 359 0.93 11.40 -8.07
N GLU A 360 2.14 11.22 -8.61
CA GLU A 360 2.77 9.91 -8.62
C GLU A 360 3.21 9.57 -7.20
N ILE A 361 2.50 8.63 -6.58
CA ILE A 361 2.67 8.27 -5.17
C ILE A 361 3.20 6.85 -5.02
N GLY A 362 4.04 6.67 -3.99
CA GLY A 362 4.19 5.40 -3.32
C GLY A 362 3.02 5.20 -2.38
N LEU A 363 2.26 4.11 -2.55
CA LEU A 363 1.28 3.70 -1.54
C LEU A 363 1.85 2.50 -0.79
N MET A 364 2.25 2.70 0.46
CA MET A 364 2.69 1.63 1.35
C MET A 364 1.55 1.23 2.28
N THR A 365 1.18 -0.04 2.22
CA THR A 365 0.16 -0.60 3.10
C THR A 365 0.82 -1.58 4.06
N ASN A 366 0.58 -1.42 5.36
CA ASN A 366 0.93 -2.47 6.30
C ASN A 366 0.03 -3.68 6.00
N ASN A 367 0.62 -4.83 5.69
CA ASN A 367 -0.09 -6.11 5.52
C ASN A 367 -1.27 -6.10 4.51
N GLY A 368 -1.23 -5.25 3.48
CA GLY A 368 -2.28 -5.20 2.45
C GLY A 368 -3.57 -4.48 2.86
N SER A 369 -3.54 -3.63 3.90
CA SER A 369 -4.68 -2.79 4.26
C SER A 369 -5.17 -1.93 3.08
N PRO A 370 -6.44 -2.02 2.67
CA PRO A 370 -6.96 -1.29 1.52
C PRO A 370 -7.39 0.14 1.86
N VAL A 371 -7.50 0.98 0.84
CA VAL A 371 -8.34 2.18 0.86
C VAL A 371 -9.72 1.81 0.35
N ASN A 372 -10.71 1.77 1.24
CA ASN A 372 -12.11 1.46 0.91
C ASN A 372 -12.85 2.74 0.54
N VAL A 373 -13.34 2.84 -0.70
CA VAL A 373 -13.97 4.04 -1.26
C VAL A 373 -15.43 3.78 -1.60
N LYS A 374 -16.34 4.63 -1.12
CA LYS A 374 -17.78 4.60 -1.46
C LYS A 374 -18.21 5.57 -2.55
N GLY A 375 -17.45 6.62 -2.81
CA GLY A 375 -17.63 7.48 -3.97
C GLY A 375 -16.83 7.03 -5.19
N ASP A 376 -16.61 7.98 -6.09
CA ASP A 376 -15.83 7.79 -7.31
C ASP A 376 -14.33 7.67 -7.00
N VAL A 377 -13.61 6.97 -7.87
CA VAL A 377 -12.15 6.81 -7.78
C VAL A 377 -11.51 7.38 -9.04
N ASP A 378 -10.72 8.44 -8.88
CA ASP A 378 -9.93 9.08 -9.95
C ASP A 378 -8.43 9.10 -9.58
N ILE A 379 -7.68 8.15 -10.14
CA ILE A 379 -6.23 8.07 -10.04
C ILE A 379 -5.63 8.64 -11.32
N GLN A 380 -5.19 9.91 -11.25
CA GLN A 380 -4.79 10.70 -12.41
C GLN A 380 -3.33 10.49 -12.82
N GLN A 381 -2.48 10.10 -11.88
CA GLN A 381 -1.06 9.83 -12.07
C GLN A 381 -0.70 8.41 -11.63
N PRO A 382 0.40 7.83 -12.14
CA PRO A 382 0.80 6.49 -11.79
C PRO A 382 0.93 6.30 -10.27
N VAL A 383 0.12 5.40 -9.70
CA VAL A 383 0.42 4.89 -8.36
C VAL A 383 1.47 3.79 -8.54
N LYS A 384 2.59 3.87 -7.82
CA LYS A 384 3.57 2.79 -7.65
C LYS A 384 3.33 2.20 -6.26
N PRO A 385 2.40 1.24 -6.10
CA PRO A 385 2.26 0.63 -4.79
C PRO A 385 3.57 -0.08 -4.45
N ALA A 386 4.07 0.09 -3.23
CA ALA A 386 4.89 -0.96 -2.65
C ALA A 386 4.01 -2.22 -2.68
N SER A 387 4.48 -3.29 -3.33
CA SER A 387 3.87 -4.59 -3.73
C SER A 387 2.39 -4.96 -3.43
N ASN A 388 1.72 -4.39 -2.42
CA ASN A 388 0.42 -4.76 -1.85
C ASN A 388 -0.60 -3.60 -1.69
N GLY A 389 -0.39 -2.41 -2.28
CA GLY A 389 -1.37 -1.31 -2.18
C GLY A 389 -2.68 -1.60 -2.97
N ILE A 390 -3.81 -1.56 -2.28
CA ILE A 390 -5.14 -1.91 -2.81
C ILE A 390 -6.10 -0.73 -2.67
N PHE A 391 -6.70 -0.31 -3.79
CA PHE A 391 -7.88 0.55 -3.77
C PHE A 391 -9.11 -0.33 -3.95
N ARG A 392 -9.99 -0.35 -2.94
CA ARG A 392 -11.21 -1.13 -2.98
C ARG A 392 -12.42 -0.22 -3.19
N MET A 393 -13.11 -0.45 -4.30
CA MET A 393 -14.41 0.15 -4.57
C MET A 393 -15.49 -0.64 -3.82
N TRP A 394 -16.13 -0.01 -2.84
CA TRP A 394 -17.15 -0.61 -1.97
C TRP A 394 -18.40 0.28 -1.93
N GLY A 395 -19.57 -0.27 -1.62
CA GLY A 395 -20.82 0.47 -1.45
C GLY A 395 -21.90 -0.08 -2.36
N SER A 396 -23.08 0.55 -2.32
CA SER A 396 -24.28 0.11 -3.03
C SER A 396 -24.71 1.03 -4.17
N VAL A 397 -24.00 2.14 -4.38
CA VAL A 397 -24.31 3.14 -5.41
C VAL A 397 -23.43 2.95 -6.65
N LEU A 398 -23.86 3.50 -7.78
CA LEU A 398 -23.01 3.60 -8.97
C LEU A 398 -21.74 4.39 -8.64
N GLN A 399 -20.59 3.90 -9.11
CA GLN A 399 -19.30 4.57 -8.98
C GLN A 399 -18.63 4.65 -10.34
N LYS A 400 -17.81 5.69 -10.51
CA LYS A 400 -16.92 5.85 -11.66
C LYS A 400 -15.50 5.49 -11.28
N LEU A 401 -14.82 4.80 -12.19
CA LEU A 401 -13.40 4.47 -12.08
C LEU A 401 -12.64 5.09 -13.23
N LYS A 402 -11.60 5.85 -12.90
CA LYS A 402 -10.52 6.24 -13.79
C LYS A 402 -9.23 5.99 -13.04
N ALA A 403 -8.30 5.23 -13.60
CA ALA A 403 -7.06 4.96 -12.91
C ALA A 403 -5.86 4.84 -13.84
N LYS A 404 -4.71 5.29 -13.35
CA LYS A 404 -3.41 5.15 -14.00
C LYS A 404 -2.37 4.64 -13.01
N GLY A 405 -1.55 3.70 -13.46
CA GLY A 405 -0.38 3.20 -12.71
C GLY A 405 -0.48 1.74 -12.30
N SER A 406 0.49 1.29 -11.51
CA SER A 406 0.66 -0.13 -11.14
C SER A 406 -0.24 -0.57 -9.98
N ALA A 407 -1.32 0.16 -9.71
CA ALA A 407 -2.25 -0.15 -8.64
C ALA A 407 -2.95 -1.51 -8.83
N THR A 408 -3.29 -2.14 -7.69
CA THR A 408 -4.33 -3.17 -7.65
C THR A 408 -5.65 -2.51 -7.30
N VAL A 409 -6.66 -2.69 -8.14
CA VAL A 409 -8.03 -2.26 -7.87
C VAL A 409 -8.89 -3.48 -7.54
N GLU A 410 -9.55 -3.46 -6.40
CA GLU A 410 -10.55 -4.45 -6.02
C GLU A 410 -11.95 -3.87 -6.15
N VAL A 411 -12.89 -4.63 -6.70
CA VAL A 411 -14.30 -4.28 -6.74
C VAL A 411 -15.07 -5.24 -5.85
N GLU A 412 -15.64 -4.71 -4.76
CA GLU A 412 -16.42 -5.46 -3.78
C GLU A 412 -17.69 -4.66 -3.43
N LYS A 413 -18.60 -4.56 -4.40
CA LYS A 413 -19.84 -3.78 -4.27
C LYS A 413 -20.96 -4.57 -3.61
N GLU A 414 -21.77 -3.86 -2.83
CA GLU A 414 -23.03 -4.36 -2.26
C GLU A 414 -24.24 -4.07 -3.16
N GLY A 415 -24.05 -3.27 -4.21
CA GLY A 415 -25.07 -2.84 -5.16
C GLY A 415 -24.52 -1.80 -6.13
N GLY A 416 -25.29 -1.50 -7.19
CA GLY A 416 -24.82 -0.62 -8.26
C GLY A 416 -23.70 -1.24 -9.11
N GLU A 417 -23.18 -0.48 -10.07
CA GLU A 417 -22.07 -0.88 -10.94
C GLU A 417 -20.90 0.09 -10.85
N VAL A 418 -19.70 -0.38 -11.26
CA VAL A 418 -18.55 0.47 -11.57
C VAL A 418 -18.59 0.77 -13.07
N GLN A 419 -18.68 2.04 -13.43
CA GLN A 419 -18.54 2.48 -14.81
C GLN A 419 -17.13 3.04 -15.03
N LEU A 420 -16.50 2.66 -16.13
CA LEU A 420 -15.23 3.26 -16.50
C LEU A 420 -15.45 4.71 -16.98
N ASN A 421 -14.66 5.66 -16.47
CA ASN A 421 -14.71 7.07 -16.83
C ASN A 421 -13.44 7.50 -17.59
N GLY A 422 -13.12 6.73 -18.64
CA GLY A 422 -11.87 6.78 -19.38
C GLY A 422 -11.12 5.45 -19.27
N ASP A 423 -10.01 5.35 -20.00
CA ASP A 423 -9.12 4.18 -19.92
C ASP A 423 -8.64 3.96 -18.48
N VAL A 424 -8.62 2.69 -18.08
CA VAL A 424 -8.10 2.22 -16.80
C VAL A 424 -6.78 1.49 -17.04
N GLU A 425 -5.70 2.08 -16.55
CA GLU A 425 -4.36 1.52 -16.61
C GLU A 425 -3.96 1.00 -15.24
N VAL A 426 -4.10 -0.31 -15.01
CA VAL A 426 -3.86 -0.97 -13.71
C VAL A 426 -3.08 -2.25 -13.88
N LYS A 427 -2.23 -2.58 -12.90
CA LYS A 427 -1.51 -3.87 -12.92
C LYS A 427 -2.48 -5.03 -12.73
N LYS A 428 -3.39 -4.90 -11.76
CA LYS A 428 -4.37 -5.93 -11.42
C LYS A 428 -5.75 -5.33 -11.17
N LEU A 429 -6.78 -5.97 -11.71
CA LEU A 429 -8.19 -5.70 -11.42
C LEU A 429 -8.85 -6.97 -10.90
N ASP A 430 -9.30 -6.95 -9.65
CA ASP A 430 -9.92 -8.10 -8.98
C ASP A 430 -11.41 -7.81 -8.70
N VAL A 431 -12.29 -8.37 -9.53
CA VAL A 431 -13.74 -8.19 -9.40
C VAL A 431 -14.26 -9.24 -8.44
N LYS A 432 -14.15 -8.96 -7.14
CA LYS A 432 -14.60 -9.86 -6.07
C LYS A 432 -16.11 -9.98 -6.00
N LYS A 433 -16.82 -8.87 -6.12
CA LYS A 433 -18.28 -8.81 -6.05
C LYS A 433 -18.79 -7.56 -6.75
N GLY A 434 -19.86 -7.70 -7.52
CA GLY A 434 -20.50 -6.60 -8.23
C GLY A 434 -20.15 -6.56 -9.72
N ILE A 435 -20.56 -5.48 -10.38
CA ILE A 435 -20.52 -5.36 -11.85
C ILE A 435 -19.54 -4.26 -12.26
N ILE A 436 -18.68 -4.55 -13.23
CA ILE A 436 -17.93 -3.55 -14.00
C ILE A 436 -18.53 -3.44 -15.40
N SER A 437 -18.83 -2.21 -15.82
CA SER A 437 -19.32 -1.88 -17.16
C SER A 437 -18.22 -1.15 -17.94
N THR A 438 -17.64 -1.80 -18.95
CA THR A 438 -16.48 -1.29 -19.71
C THR A 438 -16.85 -0.28 -20.80
N PHE A 439 -18.07 -0.35 -21.32
CA PHE A 439 -18.58 0.50 -22.41
C PHE A 439 -17.59 0.65 -23.58
N LYS A 440 -16.91 1.81 -23.71
CA LYS A 440 -15.95 2.12 -24.80
C LYS A 440 -14.51 2.26 -24.31
N ASN A 441 -14.29 2.17 -23.00
CA ASN A 441 -12.99 2.46 -22.41
C ASN A 441 -12.15 1.19 -22.34
N ALA A 442 -10.83 1.36 -22.39
CA ALA A 442 -9.91 0.23 -22.29
C ALA A 442 -9.56 -0.11 -20.83
N ILE A 443 -9.30 -1.39 -20.56
CA ILE A 443 -8.55 -1.83 -19.37
C ILE A 443 -7.22 -2.39 -19.85
N LYS A 444 -6.10 -1.86 -19.35
CA LYS A 444 -4.76 -2.28 -19.79
C LYS A 444 -3.74 -2.13 -18.66
N GLY A 445 -2.60 -2.78 -18.81
CA GLY A 445 -1.50 -2.63 -17.88
C GLY A 445 -0.79 -1.28 -18.05
N PRO A 446 -0.04 -0.82 -17.04
CA PRO A 446 0.80 0.38 -17.14
C PRO A 446 1.74 0.28 -18.33
N ASN A 447 2.02 1.39 -19.01
CA ASN A 447 2.89 1.41 -20.20
C ASN A 447 2.40 0.44 -21.31
N ASN A 448 1.09 0.26 -21.43
CA ASN A 448 0.46 -0.60 -22.44
C ASN A 448 0.85 -2.10 -22.31
N THR A 449 1.17 -2.57 -21.10
CA THR A 449 1.33 -4.00 -20.83
C THR A 449 -0.03 -4.69 -20.67
N LYS A 450 -0.03 -6.00 -20.43
CA LYS A 450 -1.25 -6.74 -20.07
C LYS A 450 -1.55 -6.56 -18.57
N SER A 451 -2.81 -6.29 -18.23
CA SER A 451 -3.31 -6.37 -16.84
C SER A 451 -3.59 -7.81 -16.44
N GLU A 452 -3.50 -8.11 -15.15
CA GLU A 452 -4.14 -9.30 -14.58
C GLU A 452 -5.58 -8.96 -14.20
N ILE A 453 -6.57 -9.61 -14.82
CA ILE A 453 -7.98 -9.38 -14.51
C ILE A 453 -8.61 -10.68 -14.01
N TYR A 454 -9.17 -10.65 -12.80
CA TYR A 454 -9.87 -11.78 -12.22
C TYR A 454 -11.34 -11.42 -12.00
N ILE A 455 -12.24 -12.27 -12.49
CA ILE A 455 -13.67 -12.22 -12.17
C ILE A 455 -13.94 -13.32 -11.15
N GLN A 456 -14.07 -12.96 -9.87
CA GLN A 456 -14.34 -13.93 -8.81
C GLN A 456 -15.83 -14.30 -8.79
N CYS A 457 -16.18 -15.26 -7.94
CA CYS A 457 -17.58 -15.56 -7.66
C CYS A 457 -18.34 -14.30 -7.22
N LEU A 458 -19.53 -14.06 -7.79
CA LEU A 458 -20.34 -12.83 -7.60
C LEU A 458 -19.79 -11.58 -8.30
N GLY A 459 -18.65 -11.67 -8.97
CA GLY A 459 -18.14 -10.65 -9.88
C GLY A 459 -18.72 -10.81 -11.28
N LYS A 460 -18.93 -9.68 -11.97
CA LYS A 460 -19.30 -9.63 -13.38
C LYS A 460 -18.58 -8.51 -14.12
N ILE A 461 -18.06 -8.80 -15.31
CA ILE A 461 -17.61 -7.78 -16.27
C ILE A 461 -18.56 -7.82 -17.47
N LYS A 462 -19.09 -6.65 -17.86
CA LYS A 462 -19.97 -6.50 -19.03
C LYS A 462 -19.62 -5.32 -19.92
N GLY A 463 -20.13 -5.29 -21.15
CA GLY A 463 -19.99 -4.14 -22.06
C GLY A 463 -19.15 -4.44 -23.31
N ARG A 464 -18.94 -3.42 -24.15
CA ARG A 464 -18.22 -3.52 -25.44
C ARG A 464 -16.77 -3.01 -25.44
N GLY A 465 -16.09 -3.10 -24.30
CA GLY A 465 -14.75 -2.52 -24.08
C GLY A 465 -13.60 -3.35 -24.66
N PHE A 466 -12.40 -2.74 -24.67
CA PHE A 466 -11.14 -3.38 -25.05
C PHE A 466 -10.32 -3.69 -23.78
N MET A 467 -9.81 -4.91 -23.65
CA MET A 467 -9.00 -5.32 -22.51
C MET A 467 -7.68 -5.89 -22.98
N ARG A 468 -6.56 -5.21 -22.70
CA ARG A 468 -5.22 -5.78 -22.90
C ARG A 468 -4.83 -6.49 -21.62
N ALA A 469 -5.11 -7.78 -21.53
CA ALA A 469 -5.13 -8.49 -20.25
C ALA A 469 -4.92 -10.00 -20.35
N TYR A 470 -4.46 -10.58 -19.24
CA TYR A 470 -4.75 -11.97 -18.88
C TYR A 470 -6.08 -11.95 -18.11
N LEU A 471 -7.18 -12.22 -18.79
CA LEU A 471 -8.52 -12.25 -18.21
C LEU A 471 -8.86 -13.67 -17.77
N ARG A 472 -9.17 -13.82 -16.48
CA ARG A 472 -9.57 -15.10 -15.90
C ARG A 472 -10.91 -14.98 -15.18
N ALA A 473 -11.93 -15.63 -15.70
CA ALA A 473 -13.19 -15.82 -14.99
C ALA A 473 -13.08 -17.07 -14.12
N LYS A 474 -13.16 -16.90 -12.80
CA LYS A 474 -13.11 -18.00 -11.83
C LYS A 474 -14.49 -18.62 -11.64
N LYS A 475 -14.57 -19.71 -10.87
CA LYS A 475 -15.83 -20.33 -10.43
C LYS A 475 -16.87 -19.27 -10.03
N CYS A 476 -18.07 -19.37 -10.61
CA CYS A 476 -19.20 -18.43 -10.51
C CYS A 476 -18.94 -16.96 -10.89
N GLY A 477 -17.78 -16.62 -11.44
CA GLY A 477 -17.53 -15.33 -12.08
C GLY A 477 -18.17 -15.25 -13.45
N ARG A 478 -18.73 -14.10 -13.81
CA ARG A 478 -19.53 -13.92 -15.03
C ARG A 478 -18.87 -12.94 -16.02
N LEU A 479 -18.69 -13.35 -17.26
CA LEU A 479 -18.29 -12.49 -18.38
C LEU A 479 -19.49 -12.30 -19.30
N ALA A 480 -19.85 -11.05 -19.61
CA ALA A 480 -20.99 -10.72 -20.48
C ALA A 480 -20.56 -9.71 -21.57
N PRO A 481 -19.99 -10.17 -22.70
CA PRO A 481 -19.66 -9.30 -23.83
C PRO A 481 -20.83 -8.42 -24.29
N GLY A 482 -20.50 -7.23 -24.78
CA GLY A 482 -21.44 -6.34 -25.46
C GLY A 482 -22.28 -5.43 -24.55
N ASN A 483 -22.91 -4.43 -25.18
CA ASN A 483 -24.06 -3.72 -24.58
C ASN A 483 -25.39 -4.34 -25.06
N SER A 484 -25.25 -5.53 -25.65
CA SER A 484 -26.23 -6.49 -26.12
C SER A 484 -27.21 -6.06 -27.22
N PRO A 485 -27.04 -6.55 -28.47
CA PRO A 485 -25.84 -7.24 -29.00
C PRO A 485 -24.63 -6.33 -29.28
N GLY A 486 -23.39 -6.80 -29.06
CA GLY A 486 -22.12 -6.15 -29.42
C GLY A 486 -20.84 -6.91 -29.01
N ALA A 487 -19.67 -6.44 -29.45
CA ALA A 487 -18.40 -7.15 -29.21
C ALA A 487 -17.58 -6.62 -28.03
N MET A 488 -16.87 -7.51 -27.32
CA MET A 488 -15.83 -7.18 -26.33
C MET A 488 -14.49 -7.76 -26.82
N THR A 489 -13.42 -6.96 -26.81
CA THR A 489 -12.11 -7.41 -27.30
C THR A 489 -11.14 -7.66 -26.14
N ILE A 490 -10.41 -8.77 -26.19
CA ILE A 490 -9.38 -9.16 -25.23
C ILE A 490 -8.07 -9.36 -25.97
N ASP A 491 -7.12 -8.44 -25.81
CA ASP A 491 -5.74 -8.58 -26.27
C ASP A 491 -4.89 -9.27 -25.19
N GLY A 492 -4.88 -10.60 -25.26
CA GLY A 492 -4.21 -11.48 -24.33
C GLY A 492 -4.94 -12.80 -24.14
N THR A 493 -4.79 -13.41 -22.96
CA THR A 493 -5.39 -14.71 -22.68
C THR A 493 -6.79 -14.54 -22.11
N LEU A 494 -7.75 -15.28 -22.67
CA LEU A 494 -9.04 -15.54 -22.05
C LEU A 494 -9.02 -16.92 -21.40
N GLU A 495 -9.23 -16.98 -20.09
CA GLU A 495 -9.35 -18.23 -19.34
C GLU A 495 -10.69 -18.26 -18.59
N LEU A 496 -11.54 -19.20 -18.98
CA LEU A 496 -12.79 -19.49 -18.31
C LEU A 496 -12.59 -20.75 -17.46
N GLU A 497 -12.36 -20.59 -16.15
CA GLU A 497 -12.16 -21.71 -15.22
C GLU A 497 -13.46 -22.54 -15.08
N PRO A 498 -13.37 -23.80 -14.58
CA PRO A 498 -14.55 -24.61 -14.31
C PRO A 498 -15.62 -23.85 -13.51
N GLU A 499 -16.89 -24.01 -13.91
CA GLU A 499 -18.05 -23.36 -13.27
C GLU A 499 -18.06 -21.82 -13.32
N SER A 500 -17.16 -21.17 -14.07
CA SER A 500 -17.36 -19.78 -14.49
C SER A 500 -18.48 -19.68 -15.53
N ILE A 501 -18.96 -18.48 -15.84
CA ILE A 501 -20.13 -18.28 -16.72
C ILE A 501 -19.78 -17.29 -17.83
N LEU A 502 -19.98 -17.69 -19.08
CA LEU A 502 -20.07 -16.79 -20.22
C LEU A 502 -21.55 -16.52 -20.50
N GLU A 503 -21.98 -15.29 -20.25
CA GLU A 503 -23.32 -14.80 -20.61
C GLU A 503 -23.27 -14.22 -22.03
N TYR A 504 -24.15 -14.70 -22.88
CA TYR A 504 -24.18 -14.33 -24.29
C TYR A 504 -25.60 -13.90 -24.68
N GLU A 505 -25.74 -12.74 -25.32
CA GLU A 505 -27.04 -12.28 -25.82
C GLU A 505 -27.10 -12.26 -27.35
N THR A 506 -28.25 -12.65 -27.90
CA THR A 506 -28.50 -12.65 -29.34
C THR A 506 -29.90 -12.18 -29.71
N THR A 507 -30.03 -11.62 -30.90
CA THR A 507 -31.28 -11.27 -31.58
C THR A 507 -31.34 -12.07 -32.90
N PRO A 508 -32.43 -11.97 -33.69
CA PRO A 508 -32.47 -12.59 -35.01
C PRO A 508 -31.38 -12.14 -35.98
N THR A 509 -30.80 -10.95 -35.78
CA THR A 509 -29.86 -10.34 -36.75
C THR A 509 -28.49 -9.98 -36.18
N ASN A 510 -28.32 -10.00 -34.86
CA ASN A 510 -27.06 -9.62 -34.20
C ASN A 510 -26.80 -10.50 -32.98
N HIS A 511 -25.55 -10.60 -32.59
CA HIS A 511 -25.12 -11.30 -31.38
C HIS A 511 -23.98 -10.58 -30.65
N ASP A 512 -23.84 -10.87 -29.35
CA ASP A 512 -22.62 -10.56 -28.62
C ASP A 512 -21.45 -11.41 -29.12
N THR A 513 -20.22 -10.91 -29.02
CA THR A 513 -19.02 -11.68 -29.40
C THR A 513 -17.87 -11.33 -28.46
N VAL A 514 -17.11 -12.33 -28.02
CA VAL A 514 -15.79 -12.10 -27.41
C VAL A 514 -14.74 -12.25 -28.50
N ILE A 515 -14.02 -11.18 -28.82
CA ILE A 515 -12.89 -11.21 -29.75
C ILE A 515 -11.62 -11.39 -28.90
N VAL A 516 -10.82 -12.41 -29.17
CA VAL A 516 -9.60 -12.71 -28.39
C VAL A 516 -8.39 -12.69 -29.32
N VAL A 517 -7.44 -11.83 -28.96
CA VAL A 517 -6.10 -11.73 -29.56
C VAL A 517 -5.09 -12.43 -28.67
N GLY A 518 -5.11 -13.76 -28.74
CA GLY A 518 -4.26 -14.64 -27.95
C GLY A 518 -4.97 -15.93 -27.54
N ASN A 519 -4.42 -16.62 -26.53
CA ASN A 519 -4.92 -17.94 -26.14
C ASN A 519 -6.35 -17.91 -25.57
N VAL A 520 -7.16 -18.88 -25.97
CA VAL A 520 -8.49 -19.17 -25.40
C VAL A 520 -8.45 -20.50 -24.65
N ILE A 521 -8.79 -20.47 -23.35
CA ILE A 521 -8.86 -21.65 -22.49
C ILE A 521 -10.27 -21.73 -21.88
N ILE A 522 -10.99 -22.81 -22.17
CA ILE A 522 -12.34 -23.09 -21.66
C ILE A 522 -12.28 -24.35 -20.80
N GLY A 523 -12.16 -24.18 -19.50
CA GLY A 523 -11.95 -25.26 -18.54
C GLY A 523 -13.23 -25.93 -18.03
N GLY A 524 -14.32 -25.95 -18.80
CA GLY A 524 -15.64 -26.39 -18.32
C GLY A 524 -16.46 -25.27 -17.68
N SER A 525 -16.45 -24.08 -18.27
CA SER A 525 -17.36 -23.00 -17.90
C SER A 525 -18.79 -23.26 -18.43
N PHE A 526 -19.79 -22.61 -17.85
CA PHE A 526 -21.16 -22.62 -18.34
C PHE A 526 -21.35 -21.57 -19.46
N LEU A 527 -22.12 -21.94 -20.48
CA LEU A 527 -22.57 -21.04 -21.54
C LEU A 527 -24.05 -20.69 -21.30
N GLU A 528 -24.34 -19.45 -20.92
CA GLU A 528 -25.70 -18.96 -20.69
C GLU A 528 -26.13 -18.06 -21.85
N ILE A 529 -27.12 -18.51 -22.63
CA ILE A 529 -27.62 -17.78 -23.81
C ILE A 529 -28.96 -17.12 -23.52
N SER A 530 -29.02 -15.81 -23.67
CA SER A 530 -30.25 -15.03 -23.71
C SER A 530 -30.59 -14.67 -25.16
N SER A 531 -31.84 -14.83 -25.57
CA SER A 531 -32.25 -14.50 -26.94
C SER A 531 -33.61 -13.81 -27.00
N THR A 532 -33.75 -12.84 -27.91
CA THR A 532 -35.02 -12.16 -28.23
C THR A 532 -35.72 -12.72 -29.48
N GLY A 533 -35.22 -13.80 -30.07
CA GLY A 533 -35.82 -14.51 -31.21
C GLY A 533 -34.89 -15.60 -31.76
N THR A 534 -35.26 -16.27 -32.84
CA THR A 534 -34.37 -17.25 -33.46
C THR A 534 -33.25 -16.53 -34.22
N PRO A 535 -31.96 -16.71 -33.86
CA PRO A 535 -30.85 -16.16 -34.61
C PRO A 535 -30.80 -16.75 -36.03
N ALA A 536 -30.22 -16.02 -36.97
CA ALA A 536 -30.02 -16.51 -38.33
C ALA A 536 -28.55 -16.87 -38.57
N GLY A 537 -28.31 -18.04 -39.15
CA GLY A 537 -26.97 -18.49 -39.53
C GLY A 537 -26.06 -18.79 -38.34
N ASP A 538 -24.76 -18.85 -38.63
CA ASP A 538 -23.73 -19.13 -37.64
C ASP A 538 -23.59 -17.99 -36.63
N LEU A 539 -23.31 -18.35 -35.38
CA LEU A 539 -23.06 -17.42 -34.30
C LEU A 539 -21.65 -17.60 -33.77
N THR A 540 -20.76 -16.66 -34.09
CA THR A 540 -19.40 -16.65 -33.53
C THR A 540 -19.44 -16.04 -32.14
N ILE A 541 -19.43 -16.90 -31.12
CA ILE A 541 -19.55 -16.49 -29.72
C ILE A 541 -18.18 -16.12 -29.13
N ILE A 542 -17.12 -16.78 -29.61
CA ILE A 542 -15.72 -16.40 -29.39
C ILE A 542 -15.03 -16.38 -30.75
N ASP A 543 -14.58 -15.21 -31.16
CA ASP A 543 -13.75 -14.97 -32.35
C ASP A 543 -12.29 -14.93 -31.90
N ASN A 544 -11.52 -15.94 -32.27
CA ASN A 544 -10.13 -16.13 -31.87
C ASN A 544 -9.24 -15.74 -33.04
N ASP A 545 -8.86 -14.46 -33.09
CA ASP A 545 -8.29 -13.83 -34.29
C ASP A 545 -6.84 -14.26 -34.62
N GLY A 546 -6.25 -15.14 -33.79
CA GLY A 546 -4.91 -15.70 -33.95
C GLY A 546 -4.90 -17.04 -34.71
N THR A 547 -3.76 -17.74 -34.66
CA THR A 547 -3.63 -19.13 -35.14
C THR A 547 -3.67 -20.14 -33.99
N ASP A 548 -3.76 -19.66 -32.76
CA ASP A 548 -3.72 -20.49 -31.56
C ASP A 548 -5.05 -21.23 -31.40
N PRO A 549 -5.06 -22.53 -31.08
CA PRO A 549 -6.29 -23.30 -30.93
C PRO A 549 -7.04 -22.92 -29.64
N VAL A 550 -8.36 -23.11 -29.65
CA VAL A 550 -9.16 -23.12 -28.41
C VAL A 550 -8.84 -24.39 -27.63
N SER A 551 -8.46 -24.24 -26.36
CA SER A 551 -8.17 -25.37 -25.47
C SER A 551 -9.31 -25.64 -24.52
N GLY A 552 -9.86 -26.85 -24.54
CA GLY A 552 -10.97 -27.28 -23.68
C GLY A 552 -12.35 -26.92 -24.24
N THR A 553 -13.40 -27.18 -23.47
CA THR A 553 -14.80 -27.02 -23.88
C THR A 553 -15.64 -26.43 -22.75
N PHE A 554 -16.85 -25.96 -23.09
CA PHE A 554 -17.86 -25.62 -22.09
C PHE A 554 -18.33 -26.90 -21.38
N ASP A 555 -18.85 -26.76 -20.15
CA ASP A 555 -19.36 -27.88 -19.37
C ASP A 555 -20.52 -28.56 -20.09
N GLY A 556 -20.46 -29.89 -20.21
CA GLY A 556 -21.48 -30.69 -20.89
C GLY A 556 -21.60 -30.46 -22.40
N LEU A 557 -20.72 -29.68 -23.02
CA LEU A 557 -20.77 -29.32 -24.44
C LEU A 557 -19.45 -29.68 -25.17
N PRO A 558 -19.09 -30.96 -25.34
CA PRO A 558 -18.00 -31.34 -26.25
C PRO A 558 -18.28 -30.90 -27.70
N GLU A 559 -17.25 -30.95 -28.56
CA GLU A 559 -17.36 -30.67 -30.01
C GLU A 559 -18.60 -31.34 -30.64
N GLY A 560 -19.39 -30.58 -31.40
CA GLY A 560 -20.61 -31.04 -32.06
C GLY A 560 -21.84 -31.17 -31.13
N SER A 561 -21.76 -30.74 -29.87
CA SER A 561 -22.90 -30.78 -28.95
C SER A 561 -24.03 -29.85 -29.36
N GLN A 562 -25.25 -30.24 -29.02
CA GLN A 562 -26.46 -29.47 -29.35
C GLN A 562 -26.71 -28.35 -28.35
N VAL A 563 -26.99 -27.16 -28.87
CA VAL A 563 -27.42 -25.97 -28.12
C VAL A 563 -28.74 -25.50 -28.70
N VAL A 564 -29.78 -25.40 -27.88
CA VAL A 564 -31.13 -25.01 -28.35
C VAL A 564 -31.36 -23.53 -28.05
N ILE A 565 -31.54 -22.71 -29.09
CA ILE A 565 -31.82 -21.28 -28.97
C ILE A 565 -33.18 -21.01 -29.60
N SER A 566 -34.14 -20.50 -28.81
CA SER A 566 -35.51 -20.19 -29.26
C SER A 566 -36.18 -21.35 -30.05
N GLY A 567 -35.92 -22.59 -29.65
CA GLY A 567 -36.48 -23.81 -30.26
C GLY A 567 -35.74 -24.32 -31.50
N THR A 568 -34.67 -23.66 -31.94
CA THR A 568 -33.81 -24.10 -33.05
C THR A 568 -32.56 -24.78 -32.51
N ILE A 569 -32.15 -25.89 -33.12
CA ILE A 569 -30.95 -26.63 -32.77
C ILE A 569 -29.75 -26.01 -33.47
N TYR A 570 -28.72 -25.70 -32.67
CA TYR A 570 -27.38 -25.33 -33.09
C TYR A 570 -26.39 -26.39 -32.63
N PHE A 571 -25.27 -26.50 -33.33
CA PHE A 571 -24.14 -27.34 -32.97
C PHE A 571 -22.96 -26.44 -32.63
N ILE A 572 -22.34 -26.68 -31.49
CA ILE A 572 -21.13 -25.98 -31.09
C ILE A 572 -19.90 -26.59 -31.75
N SER A 573 -19.01 -25.73 -32.26
CA SER A 573 -17.68 -26.10 -32.69
C SER A 573 -16.64 -25.19 -32.05
N TYR A 574 -15.54 -25.77 -31.59
CA TYR A 574 -14.36 -25.08 -31.03
C TYR A 574 -13.24 -24.87 -32.08
N VAL A 575 -13.49 -25.34 -33.31
CA VAL A 575 -12.64 -25.19 -34.49
C VAL A 575 -13.42 -24.53 -35.64
N GLY A 576 -14.46 -23.78 -35.28
CA GLY A 576 -15.35 -23.11 -36.22
C GLY A 576 -14.74 -21.87 -36.86
N GLY A 577 -15.51 -21.25 -37.75
CA GLY A 577 -15.15 -19.98 -38.39
C GLY A 577 -13.86 -20.09 -39.20
N THR A 578 -12.79 -19.46 -38.71
CA THR A 578 -11.45 -19.46 -39.31
C THR A 578 -10.63 -20.72 -39.00
N GLY A 579 -11.17 -21.66 -38.22
CA GLY A 579 -10.53 -22.94 -37.86
C GLY A 579 -10.17 -23.05 -36.37
N ASN A 580 -10.37 -21.98 -35.60
CA ASN A 580 -10.04 -21.88 -34.19
C ASN A 580 -11.03 -20.98 -33.42
N ASP A 581 -12.21 -20.72 -33.98
CA ASP A 581 -13.28 -19.96 -33.34
C ASP A 581 -14.24 -20.87 -32.57
N VAL A 582 -14.97 -20.29 -31.62
CA VAL A 582 -16.13 -20.96 -31.02
C VAL A 582 -17.41 -20.48 -31.69
N VAL A 583 -18.02 -21.38 -32.47
CA VAL A 583 -19.16 -21.07 -33.33
C VAL A 583 -20.34 -21.98 -33.01
N LEU A 584 -21.55 -21.41 -32.98
CA LEU A 584 -22.80 -22.15 -32.97
C LEU A 584 -23.40 -22.12 -34.38
N SER A 585 -23.45 -23.27 -35.04
CA SER A 585 -24.03 -23.40 -36.38
C SER A 585 -25.40 -24.06 -36.32
N PRO A 586 -26.45 -23.50 -36.96
CA PRO A 586 -27.75 -24.14 -36.99
C PRO A 586 -27.69 -25.44 -37.82
N CYS A 587 -28.73 -26.27 -37.71
CA CYS A 587 -28.95 -27.35 -38.67
C CYS A 587 -28.89 -26.85 -40.13
N PRO A 588 -28.48 -27.71 -41.09
CA PRO A 588 -28.43 -27.31 -42.48
C PRO A 588 -29.80 -26.84 -42.96
N SER A 589 -29.81 -25.79 -43.78
CA SER A 589 -31.04 -25.24 -44.37
C SER A 589 -31.66 -26.15 -45.44
N GLY A 590 -30.92 -27.16 -45.89
CA GLY A 590 -31.37 -28.18 -46.84
C GLY A 590 -31.80 -29.49 -46.18
N ASN A 591 -32.09 -30.49 -47.01
CA ASN A 591 -32.51 -31.83 -46.59
C ASN A 591 -31.38 -32.87 -46.62
N VAL A 592 -30.13 -32.44 -46.81
CA VAL A 592 -28.96 -33.30 -47.00
C VAL A 592 -27.97 -33.08 -45.86
N LEU A 593 -27.42 -34.18 -45.33
CA LEU A 593 -26.20 -34.19 -44.52
C LEU A 593 -25.04 -34.79 -45.29
N TYR A 594 -23.83 -34.26 -45.11
CA TYR A 594 -22.62 -34.76 -45.73
C TYR A 594 -21.77 -35.56 -44.73
N VAL A 595 -21.14 -36.64 -45.19
CA VAL A 595 -20.25 -37.49 -44.42
C VAL A 595 -18.95 -37.71 -45.19
N ASN A 596 -17.82 -37.36 -44.59
CA ASN A 596 -16.50 -37.55 -45.16
C ASN A 596 -15.48 -37.77 -44.04
N ALA A 597 -14.92 -38.98 -43.95
CA ALA A 597 -13.92 -39.32 -42.93
C ALA A 597 -12.64 -38.47 -42.99
N ALA A 598 -12.39 -37.79 -44.11
CA ALA A 598 -11.26 -36.89 -44.29
C ALA A 598 -11.63 -35.41 -44.13
N ALA A 599 -12.88 -35.08 -43.79
CA ALA A 599 -13.29 -33.71 -43.53
C ALA A 599 -12.51 -33.12 -42.33
N THR A 600 -12.14 -31.86 -42.45
CA THR A 600 -11.38 -31.11 -41.44
C THR A 600 -12.14 -29.90 -40.91
N GLY A 601 -13.34 -29.63 -41.42
CA GLY A 601 -14.22 -28.57 -40.93
C GLY A 601 -14.95 -28.97 -39.65
N VAL A 602 -16.05 -28.29 -39.36
CA VAL A 602 -16.70 -28.30 -38.03
C VAL A 602 -17.50 -29.57 -37.68
N ASN A 603 -17.41 -30.62 -38.49
CA ASN A 603 -18.01 -31.93 -38.23
C ASN A 603 -19.54 -31.89 -37.94
N ASN A 604 -20.29 -31.04 -38.65
CA ASN A 604 -21.74 -30.82 -38.43
C ASN A 604 -22.63 -31.30 -39.59
N GLY A 605 -22.04 -31.78 -40.69
CA GLY A 605 -22.75 -32.34 -41.83
C GLY A 605 -23.40 -31.32 -42.76
N THR A 606 -23.15 -30.02 -42.61
CA THR A 606 -23.83 -28.97 -43.40
C THR A 606 -23.25 -28.77 -44.81
N SER A 607 -21.98 -29.15 -45.02
CA SER A 607 -21.28 -29.04 -46.30
C SER A 607 -20.27 -30.19 -46.45
N TRP A 608 -19.64 -30.38 -47.62
CA TRP A 608 -18.53 -31.33 -47.75
C TRP A 608 -17.31 -30.96 -46.90
N THR A 609 -17.07 -29.67 -46.69
CA THR A 609 -15.99 -29.16 -45.82
C THR A 609 -16.27 -29.49 -44.37
N ASP A 610 -17.51 -29.30 -43.95
CA ASP A 610 -17.99 -29.45 -42.58
C ASP A 610 -18.68 -30.79 -42.33
N ALA A 611 -18.43 -31.77 -43.21
CA ALA A 611 -19.07 -33.06 -43.19
C ALA A 611 -18.79 -33.81 -41.88
N TYR A 612 -19.74 -34.63 -41.45
CA TYR A 612 -19.46 -35.57 -40.36
C TYR A 612 -18.33 -36.51 -40.77
N THR A 613 -17.35 -36.69 -39.89
CA THR A 613 -16.21 -37.60 -40.09
C THR A 613 -16.60 -39.06 -39.83
N ASP A 614 -17.74 -39.29 -39.21
CA ASP A 614 -18.32 -40.62 -38.98
C ASP A 614 -19.79 -40.69 -39.45
N LEU A 615 -20.15 -41.78 -40.14
CA LEU A 615 -21.51 -41.99 -40.66
C LEU A 615 -22.52 -42.23 -39.53
N GLN A 616 -22.10 -42.86 -38.43
CA GLN A 616 -22.96 -43.10 -37.29
C GLN A 616 -23.38 -41.78 -36.62
N ASP A 617 -22.51 -40.78 -36.60
CA ASP A 617 -22.83 -39.44 -36.10
C ASP A 617 -23.88 -38.73 -36.97
N ALA A 618 -23.73 -38.79 -38.30
CA ALA A 618 -24.73 -38.26 -39.23
C ALA A 618 -26.09 -38.98 -39.09
N LEU A 619 -26.06 -40.31 -38.93
CA LEU A 619 -27.25 -41.10 -38.63
C LEU A 619 -27.88 -40.72 -37.29
N ASN A 620 -27.09 -40.30 -36.30
CA ASN A 620 -27.57 -39.88 -35.00
C ASN A 620 -28.09 -38.44 -34.98
N SER A 621 -27.84 -37.65 -36.04
CA SER A 621 -28.29 -36.25 -36.13
C SER A 621 -29.79 -36.08 -35.82
N THR A 622 -30.10 -35.06 -35.04
CA THR A 622 -31.47 -34.68 -34.65
C THR A 622 -32.02 -33.55 -35.50
N CYS A 623 -31.29 -33.11 -36.53
CA CYS A 623 -31.76 -32.10 -37.46
C CYS A 623 -33.07 -32.52 -38.12
N THR A 624 -34.05 -31.64 -38.05
CA THR A 624 -35.35 -31.85 -38.68
C THR A 624 -35.26 -31.54 -40.17
N GLY A 625 -36.05 -32.27 -40.99
CA GLY A 625 -36.09 -32.06 -42.44
C GLY A 625 -35.00 -32.77 -43.24
N ILE A 626 -34.08 -33.49 -42.59
CA ILE A 626 -33.07 -34.32 -43.28
C ILE A 626 -33.74 -35.55 -43.86
N THR A 627 -33.64 -35.71 -45.18
CA THR A 627 -34.12 -36.88 -45.92
C THR A 627 -32.99 -37.63 -46.61
N GLU A 628 -31.78 -37.06 -46.67
CA GLU A 628 -30.64 -37.66 -47.35
C GLU A 628 -29.33 -37.53 -46.55
N ILE A 629 -28.49 -38.55 -46.60
CA ILE A 629 -27.08 -38.50 -46.17
C ILE A 629 -26.19 -38.85 -47.37
N TRP A 630 -25.27 -37.97 -47.72
CA TRP A 630 -24.32 -38.14 -48.82
C TRP A 630 -22.94 -38.47 -48.25
N VAL A 631 -22.38 -39.60 -48.65
CA VAL A 631 -21.18 -40.18 -48.04
C VAL A 631 -20.04 -40.24 -49.06
N ALA A 632 -18.93 -39.55 -48.78
CA ALA A 632 -17.71 -39.60 -49.59
C ALA A 632 -17.15 -41.03 -49.65
N ALA A 633 -16.47 -41.37 -50.74
CA ALA A 633 -15.85 -42.68 -50.90
C ALA A 633 -14.89 -43.00 -49.73
N GLY A 634 -15.08 -44.15 -49.08
CA GLY A 634 -14.30 -44.51 -47.90
C GLY A 634 -14.81 -45.77 -47.21
N THR A 635 -14.16 -46.13 -46.10
CA THR A 635 -14.60 -47.23 -45.22
C THR A 635 -15.13 -46.64 -43.92
N TYR A 636 -16.43 -46.72 -43.70
CA TYR A 636 -17.11 -46.25 -42.49
C TYR A 636 -17.54 -47.46 -41.66
N LYS A 637 -17.35 -47.39 -40.34
CA LYS A 637 -17.71 -48.46 -39.41
C LYS A 637 -18.77 -47.96 -38.44
N PRO A 638 -19.74 -48.80 -38.03
CA PRO A 638 -20.80 -48.40 -37.10
C PRO A 638 -20.32 -48.27 -35.65
N THR A 639 -19.08 -48.69 -35.37
CA THR A 639 -18.43 -48.52 -34.08
C THR A 639 -16.92 -48.44 -34.28
N SER A 640 -16.25 -47.67 -33.41
CA SER A 640 -14.79 -47.67 -33.25
C SER A 640 -14.29 -48.86 -32.43
N GLY A 641 -15.19 -49.58 -31.75
CA GLY A 641 -14.87 -50.77 -30.96
C GLY A 641 -14.73 -52.05 -31.79
N THR A 642 -14.55 -53.17 -31.09
CA THR A 642 -14.42 -54.50 -31.70
C THR A 642 -15.72 -55.30 -31.69
N ASP A 643 -16.82 -54.72 -31.19
CA ASP A 643 -18.11 -55.39 -31.09
C ASP A 643 -18.75 -55.56 -32.47
N ARG A 644 -18.88 -56.82 -32.90
CA ARG A 644 -19.44 -57.19 -34.21
C ARG A 644 -20.98 -57.20 -34.24
N SER A 645 -21.63 -56.96 -33.11
CA SER A 645 -23.09 -56.85 -33.03
C SER A 645 -23.61 -55.44 -33.36
N VAL A 646 -22.74 -54.43 -33.37
CA VAL A 646 -23.10 -53.05 -33.71
C VAL A 646 -23.20 -52.89 -35.24
N SER A 647 -24.31 -52.31 -35.69
CA SER A 647 -24.61 -52.07 -37.11
C SER A 647 -25.14 -50.66 -37.32
N PHE A 648 -24.97 -50.09 -38.50
CA PHE A 648 -25.68 -48.86 -38.88
C PHE A 648 -27.18 -49.14 -38.89
N VAL A 649 -27.94 -48.41 -38.07
CA VAL A 649 -29.40 -48.53 -37.99
C VAL A 649 -30.03 -47.46 -38.86
N MET A 650 -30.76 -47.87 -39.88
CA MET A 650 -31.44 -46.94 -40.80
C MET A 650 -32.63 -46.26 -40.13
N LYS A 651 -32.79 -44.96 -40.39
CA LYS A 651 -33.98 -44.19 -40.02
C LYS A 651 -35.05 -44.30 -41.11
N ASN A 652 -36.32 -44.29 -40.72
CA ASN A 652 -37.43 -44.23 -41.67
C ASN A 652 -37.36 -42.93 -42.49
N ASN A 653 -37.66 -43.03 -43.79
CA ASN A 653 -37.66 -41.91 -44.75
C ASN A 653 -36.31 -41.20 -44.93
N LEU A 654 -35.19 -41.88 -44.63
CA LEU A 654 -33.83 -41.38 -44.82
C LEU A 654 -33.11 -42.22 -45.88
N ALA A 655 -32.66 -41.58 -46.96
CA ALA A 655 -31.82 -42.21 -47.98
C ALA A 655 -30.33 -41.97 -47.66
N ILE A 656 -29.48 -42.96 -47.94
CA ILE A 656 -28.02 -42.81 -47.88
C ILE A 656 -27.46 -43.06 -49.28
N TYR A 657 -26.73 -42.08 -49.80
CA TYR A 657 -26.02 -42.15 -51.07
C TYR A 657 -24.52 -42.15 -50.79
N GLY A 658 -23.75 -43.00 -51.45
CA GLY A 658 -22.32 -43.16 -51.18
C GLY A 658 -21.46 -43.21 -52.44
N GLY A 659 -20.16 -42.95 -52.28
CA GLY A 659 -19.17 -43.01 -53.35
C GLY A 659 -18.92 -41.67 -54.05
N PHE A 660 -19.24 -40.56 -53.39
CA PHE A 660 -18.90 -39.22 -53.87
C PHE A 660 -17.38 -39.00 -53.78
N ASN A 661 -16.82 -38.29 -54.76
CA ASN A 661 -15.39 -37.96 -54.86
C ASN A 661 -15.11 -36.54 -54.41
#